data_AF-A0A949ANC2-F1
#
_entry.id   AF-A0A949ANC2-F1
#
_cell.length_a   1.000
_cell.length_b   1.000
_cell.length_c   1.000
_cell.angle_alpha   90.00
_cell.angle_beta   90.00
_cell.angle_gamma   90.00
#
_symmetry.space_group_name_H-M   'P 1'
#
loop_
_entity.id
_entity.type
_entity.pdbx_description
1 polymer ?
#
loop_
_entity_poly.entity_id
_entity_poly.type
_entity_poly.pdbx_seq_one_letter_code
_entity_poly.pdbx_strand_id
1 'polypeptide(L)'
;MTPVITRLKCISAGLMIFCFLVTGTTFAQKTGSQTKAAYTISGITLDQTADGLQLVVQGGTPPTYTMYELFDPLRIVLDIADARLLDSTAIPVNLPQGPVQEIKNIALTDQDPAIARLEIYLSDDPAYTIERKGNNIVVSFAKTMPLAAHIEQAATEPEQQPAPAVSPQSHPASMLEDIEIDTTNPAETRVFIKTNGPITDFQKAHLVKRGALPARMYIDIANVVLPGKMLQHTVGTALGKIRAAQRNSAVRIVFDSGLKELFTYELENRPDGLLVKIAEPSAPMAAPVVAGIMKHSAPPNTTEARQPETKMLPAQPQPAHSLSAAELAPPAASAPAAPVQEAIAPELIVPKFASTAKAKPKSVAAKPSPEPKTAKGTASAPSQKASEKTAKADSFAFAGYEKQKITVDFFKIDLHNVFRLFGEISGQNIVVDEGVSGTLTLALNDIPWDFALDIILNLKELQKEERFNTIVISPKTKQFQWPKAATEAVSIKGGEKIEALSVKQRLETPKGVVEAKSLIQQATAAEKSGQLEKALSLYESAFNNWPENAQLASRIASLCLTQLGLNAKAVHYAKATLTLEPANAEAALQAAIGSANMKKTEAAKTYFDLAISGETPPSEALISYASFAEEYQSYNGALALLDRHEALFGDTLDTLVAKARILDKLGHSAQAAAAYNAVLLSGYAVPEDLRQFIKGRIAAAN
;
A
#
# COMPACT_ATOMS: atom_id res chain seq x y z
N MET A 1 73.53 26.18 11.53
CA MET A 1 73.93 27.59 11.26
C MET A 1 72.78 28.50 11.68
N THR A 2 73.09 29.71 12.16
CA THR A 2 72.20 30.87 12.41
C THR A 2 71.68 31.48 11.08
N PRO A 3 70.70 32.44 11.00
CA PRO A 3 70.41 33.63 11.86
C PRO A 3 68.89 33.98 12.06
N VAL A 4 68.38 35.15 12.55
CA VAL A 4 68.71 36.11 13.66
C VAL A 4 67.45 36.95 14.04
N ILE A 5 67.30 37.28 15.33
CA ILE A 5 66.62 38.42 16.05
C ILE A 5 65.80 39.47 15.24
N THR A 6 64.63 39.93 15.78
CA THR A 6 64.21 41.37 15.99
C THR A 6 62.90 41.50 16.82
N ARG A 7 62.58 42.70 17.34
CA ARG A 7 61.52 43.04 18.34
C ARG A 7 60.49 44.07 17.83
N LEU A 8 59.28 44.09 18.40
CA LEU A 8 58.50 45.25 18.93
C LEU A 8 57.14 44.70 19.47
N LYS A 9 56.59 44.93 20.69
CA LYS A 9 56.38 46.08 21.61
C LYS A 9 55.26 47.06 21.24
N CYS A 10 54.21 47.12 22.10
CA CYS A 10 53.45 48.28 22.65
C CYS A 10 51.94 47.95 22.87
N ILE A 11 51.18 48.44 23.87
CA ILE A 11 51.46 49.12 25.17
C ILE A 11 50.25 48.97 26.14
N SER A 12 50.34 49.47 27.38
CA SER A 12 49.32 49.47 28.48
C SER A 12 47.88 49.92 28.09
N ALA A 13 46.77 49.51 28.72
CA ALA A 13 46.41 49.23 30.14
C ALA A 13 46.11 50.48 31.02
N GLY A 14 45.07 50.37 31.87
CA GLY A 14 44.60 51.41 32.82
C GLY A 14 43.30 52.12 32.38
N LEU A 15 42.34 52.57 33.22
CA LEU A 15 41.77 52.21 34.54
C LEU A 15 41.16 53.50 35.17
N MET A 16 39.86 53.49 35.49
CA MET A 16 39.12 54.34 36.46
C MET A 16 39.19 55.89 36.40
N ILE A 17 38.00 56.51 36.53
CA ILE A 17 37.56 57.59 37.47
C ILE A 17 36.20 58.08 36.89
N PHE A 18 35.01 57.84 37.45
CA PHE A 18 34.46 57.92 38.82
C PHE A 18 33.97 59.35 39.19
N CYS A 19 32.71 59.46 39.64
CA CYS A 19 31.94 60.70 39.96
C CYS A 19 31.62 61.63 38.76
N PHE A 20 30.48 62.35 38.71
CA PHE A 20 29.26 62.33 39.54
C PHE A 20 28.05 62.94 38.78
N LEU A 21 26.82 62.58 39.19
CA LEU A 21 25.57 63.38 39.13
C LEU A 21 25.16 64.09 37.82
N VAL A 22 24.14 63.52 37.14
CA VAL A 22 22.81 64.19 37.00
C VAL A 22 21.73 63.13 37.29
N THR A 23 20.63 63.53 37.93
CA THR A 23 19.55 62.64 38.39
C THR A 23 18.39 62.52 37.39
N GLY A 24 17.80 61.32 37.30
CA GLY A 24 16.56 61.07 36.57
C GLY A 24 15.88 59.79 37.06
N THR A 25 14.94 59.91 38.01
CA THR A 25 14.35 58.77 38.72
C THR A 25 12.98 58.37 38.16
N THR A 26 12.90 57.19 37.54
CA THR A 26 11.64 56.45 37.32
C THR A 26 11.84 54.97 37.64
N PHE A 27 10.85 54.35 38.27
CA PHE A 27 10.90 53.02 38.90
C PHE A 27 11.51 51.91 38.02
N ALA A 28 12.59 51.28 38.51
CA ALA A 28 12.92 49.91 38.15
C ALA A 28 12.26 48.97 39.17
N GLN A 29 11.23 48.22 38.75
CA GLN A 29 10.53 47.28 39.62
C GLN A 29 11.42 46.05 39.88
N LYS A 30 11.82 45.84 41.14
CA LYS A 30 12.72 44.76 41.55
C LYS A 30 12.02 43.39 41.54
N THR A 31 11.86 42.80 40.36
CA THR A 31 11.57 41.36 40.24
C THR A 31 12.74 40.57 40.81
N GLY A 32 12.53 39.91 41.94
CA GLY A 32 13.54 39.03 42.53
C GLY A 32 13.80 37.81 41.65
N SER A 33 15.05 37.39 41.56
CA SER A 33 15.43 36.13 40.92
C SER A 33 14.83 34.96 41.71
N GLN A 34 13.68 34.46 41.25
CA GLN A 34 13.06 33.25 41.75
C GLN A 34 13.89 32.05 41.28
N THR A 35 14.78 31.55 42.15
CA THR A 35 15.52 30.32 41.89
C THR A 35 14.53 29.15 41.80
N LYS A 36 14.32 28.63 40.59
CA LYS A 36 13.40 27.51 40.33
C LYS A 36 13.79 26.32 41.22
N ALA A 37 12.84 25.81 42.00
CA ALA A 37 13.08 24.66 42.87
C ALA A 37 13.25 23.37 42.03
N ALA A 38 14.29 22.59 42.35
CA ALA A 38 14.58 21.32 41.71
C ALA A 38 13.44 20.30 41.88
N TYR A 39 13.32 19.36 40.93
CA TYR A 39 12.36 18.27 41.01
C TYR A 39 12.96 17.09 41.79
N THR A 40 12.72 17.07 43.09
CA THR A 40 13.18 15.97 43.93
C THR A 40 12.26 14.76 43.77
N ILE A 41 12.78 13.64 43.27
CA ILE A 41 12.09 12.34 43.17
C ILE A 41 12.12 11.68 44.55
N SER A 42 10.96 11.42 45.13
CA SER A 42 10.78 10.87 46.48
C SER A 42 10.48 9.36 46.50
N GLY A 43 10.09 8.78 45.38
CA GLY A 43 9.76 7.37 45.28
C GLY A 43 9.34 6.97 43.87
N ILE A 44 9.47 5.69 43.53
CA ILE A 44 8.89 5.10 42.32
C ILE A 44 8.13 3.85 42.76
N THR A 45 6.80 3.85 42.62
CA THR A 45 5.95 2.68 42.92
C THR A 45 5.46 2.04 41.62
N LEU A 46 5.19 0.74 41.66
CA LEU A 46 4.68 -0.03 40.52
C LEU A 46 3.53 -0.92 41.01
N ASP A 47 2.31 -0.45 40.81
CA ASP A 47 1.12 -0.94 41.46
C ASP A 47 0.18 -1.58 40.43
N GLN A 48 -0.32 -2.79 40.72
CA GLN A 48 -1.28 -3.47 39.84
C GLN A 48 -2.70 -3.02 40.17
N THR A 49 -3.41 -2.48 39.17
CA THR A 49 -4.78 -1.96 39.29
C THR A 49 -5.79 -2.91 38.64
N ALA A 50 -7.08 -2.57 38.68
CA ALA A 50 -8.10 -3.33 37.97
C ALA A 50 -7.86 -3.32 36.44
N ASP A 51 -7.49 -2.14 35.91
CA ASP A 51 -7.37 -1.84 34.49
C ASP A 51 -6.00 -2.23 33.88
N GLY A 52 -5.00 -2.52 34.72
CA GLY A 52 -3.66 -2.90 34.27
C GLY A 52 -2.55 -2.72 35.30
N LEU A 53 -1.41 -2.20 34.86
CA LEU A 53 -0.22 -1.98 35.67
C LEU A 53 0.17 -0.50 35.64
N GLN A 54 0.41 0.12 36.79
CA GLN A 54 0.64 1.55 36.90
C GLN A 54 1.95 1.87 37.63
N LEU A 55 2.88 2.52 36.93
CA LEU A 55 4.12 3.07 37.50
C LEU A 55 3.86 4.52 37.92
N VAL A 56 4.24 4.88 39.15
CA VAL A 56 4.11 6.25 39.68
C VAL A 56 5.47 6.77 40.14
N VAL A 57 6.03 7.73 39.40
CA VAL A 57 7.19 8.52 39.84
C VAL A 57 6.67 9.66 40.69
N GLN A 58 6.99 9.65 41.98
CA GLN A 58 6.55 10.63 42.97
C GLN A 58 7.59 11.74 43.13
N GLY A 59 7.15 12.99 43.30
CA GLY A 59 8.08 14.12 43.46
C GLY A 59 7.55 15.36 44.18
N GLY A 60 8.48 16.23 44.57
CA GLY A 60 8.22 17.38 45.44
C GLY A 60 7.63 18.62 44.76
N THR A 61 7.73 18.76 43.44
CA THR A 61 7.28 19.93 42.66
C THR A 61 6.65 19.48 41.34
N PRO A 62 5.96 20.34 40.56
CA PRO A 62 5.42 19.93 39.26
C PRO A 62 6.53 19.59 38.25
N PRO A 63 6.61 18.34 37.74
CA PRO A 63 7.72 17.92 36.87
C PRO A 63 7.65 18.57 35.48
N THR A 64 8.84 18.77 34.92
CA THR A 64 9.07 19.01 33.49
C THR A 64 9.84 17.81 32.96
N TYR A 65 9.28 17.07 31.99
CA TYR A 65 9.90 15.87 31.44
C TYR A 65 9.74 15.76 29.92
N THR A 66 10.58 14.94 29.32
CA THR A 66 10.48 14.50 27.92
C THR A 66 10.48 12.96 27.86
N MET A 67 9.97 12.42 26.76
CA MET A 67 9.55 11.02 26.64
C MET A 67 9.89 10.49 25.25
N TYR A 68 10.51 9.30 25.17
CA TYR A 68 10.76 8.58 23.93
C TYR A 68 10.98 7.09 24.15
N GLU A 69 10.77 6.31 23.10
CA GLU A 69 10.96 4.85 23.08
C GLU A 69 12.30 4.49 22.42
N LEU A 70 12.95 3.44 22.93
CA LEU A 70 14.09 2.79 22.29
C LEU A 70 13.76 1.30 22.13
N PHE A 71 13.87 0.78 20.90
CA PHE A 71 13.38 -0.57 20.54
C PHE A 71 14.43 -1.68 20.70
N ASP A 72 15.63 -1.36 21.18
CA ASP A 72 16.73 -2.33 21.35
C ASP A 72 17.61 -1.98 22.57
N PRO A 73 17.55 -2.77 23.66
CA PRO A 73 16.37 -3.53 24.07
C PRO A 73 15.15 -2.61 24.26
N LEU A 74 13.94 -3.14 24.09
CA LEU A 74 12.70 -2.35 24.16
C LEU A 74 12.52 -1.69 25.53
N ARG A 75 12.49 -0.36 25.56
CA ARG A 75 12.32 0.44 26.77
C ARG A 75 11.76 1.83 26.52
N ILE A 76 10.95 2.28 27.47
CA ILE A 76 10.46 3.66 27.59
C ILE A 76 11.52 4.47 28.34
N VAL A 77 11.90 5.64 27.82
CA VAL A 77 12.87 6.54 28.45
C VAL A 77 12.20 7.86 28.83
N LEU A 78 12.30 8.21 30.11
CA LEU A 78 11.72 9.39 30.72
C LEU A 78 12.83 10.29 31.26
N ASP A 79 13.11 11.39 30.56
CA ASP A 79 14.11 12.38 30.93
C ASP A 79 13.44 13.54 31.69
N ILE A 80 13.73 13.65 32.98
CA ILE A 80 13.12 14.65 33.88
C ILE A 80 14.14 15.76 34.18
N ALA A 81 13.77 17.01 33.89
CA ALA A 81 14.65 18.17 34.01
C ALA A 81 14.66 18.79 35.42
N ASP A 82 15.79 19.39 35.80
CA ASP A 82 16.10 19.89 37.15
C ASP A 82 15.97 18.80 38.24
N ALA A 83 16.08 17.53 37.88
CA ALA A 83 15.68 16.42 38.74
C ALA A 83 16.81 15.86 39.60
N ARG A 84 16.47 15.44 40.82
CA ARG A 84 17.39 14.76 41.76
C ARG A 84 16.68 13.62 42.47
N LEU A 85 17.31 12.45 42.55
CA LEU A 85 16.84 11.34 43.37
C LEU A 85 17.25 11.56 44.83
N LEU A 86 16.34 11.28 45.78
CA LEU A 86 16.67 11.27 47.21
C LEU A 86 17.49 10.02 47.59
N ASP A 87 16.96 8.83 47.30
CA ASP A 87 17.56 7.55 47.69
C ASP A 87 17.62 6.57 46.52
N SER A 88 18.77 5.91 46.34
CA SER A 88 18.98 4.93 45.26
C SER A 88 18.21 3.61 45.45
N THR A 89 17.57 3.43 46.61
CA THR A 89 16.69 2.29 46.94
C THR A 89 15.23 2.50 46.52
N ALA A 90 14.90 3.65 45.90
CA ALA A 90 13.54 4.02 45.50
C ALA A 90 12.99 3.29 44.25
N ILE A 91 13.69 2.27 43.73
CA ILE A 91 13.26 1.44 42.60
C ILE A 91 12.56 0.19 43.15
N PRO A 92 11.38 -0.23 42.63
CA PRO A 92 10.66 -1.39 43.14
C PRO A 92 11.45 -2.68 42.91
N VAL A 93 11.94 -3.29 44.00
CA VAL A 93 12.83 -4.46 44.01
C VAL A 93 12.14 -5.75 43.55
N ASN A 94 10.80 -5.77 43.52
CA ASN A 94 10.01 -6.92 43.12
C ASN A 94 8.91 -6.44 42.15
N LEU A 95 9.04 -6.77 40.87
CA LEU A 95 8.13 -6.34 39.81
C LEU A 95 6.96 -7.34 39.68
N PRO A 96 5.69 -6.91 39.67
CA PRO A 96 4.56 -7.80 39.45
C PRO A 96 4.53 -8.32 38.02
N GLN A 97 3.91 -9.50 37.83
CA GLN A 97 3.72 -10.11 36.50
C GLN A 97 2.97 -9.14 35.57
N GLY A 98 3.62 -8.75 34.47
CA GLY A 98 3.16 -7.72 33.56
C GLY A 98 4.26 -7.35 32.53
N PRO A 99 4.08 -6.25 31.77
CA PRO A 99 4.99 -5.93 30.67
C PRO A 99 6.34 -5.31 31.08
N VAL A 100 6.54 -4.91 32.34
CA VAL A 100 7.77 -4.25 32.79
C VAL A 100 8.78 -5.27 33.33
N GLN A 101 9.93 -5.40 32.67
CA GLN A 101 11.01 -6.33 33.04
C GLN A 101 12.02 -5.75 34.03
N GLU A 102 12.37 -4.47 33.89
CA GLU A 102 13.43 -3.82 34.67
C GLU A 102 13.21 -2.30 34.67
N ILE A 103 13.65 -1.63 35.74
CA ILE A 103 13.63 -0.16 35.82
C ILE A 103 15.03 0.29 36.27
N LYS A 104 15.69 1.12 35.46
CA LYS A 104 16.98 1.75 35.80
C LYS A 104 16.81 3.26 35.92
N ASN A 105 17.49 3.87 36.90
CA ASN A 105 17.61 5.31 37.02
C ASN A 105 19.07 5.73 36.81
N ILE A 106 19.29 6.74 35.98
CA ILE A 106 20.60 7.29 35.61
C ILE A 106 20.56 8.80 35.87
N ALA A 107 21.31 9.27 36.85
CA ALA A 107 21.50 10.69 37.09
C ALA A 107 22.54 11.25 36.11
N LEU A 108 22.10 12.08 35.16
CA LEU A 108 22.96 12.79 34.21
C LEU A 108 23.33 14.16 34.81
N THR A 109 24.28 14.13 35.75
CA THR A 109 24.78 15.29 36.50
C THR A 109 25.53 16.30 35.64
N ASP A 110 25.99 15.87 34.47
CA ASP A 110 26.94 16.60 33.62
C ASP A 110 26.20 17.43 32.55
N GLN A 111 24.93 17.75 32.81
CA GLN A 111 24.05 18.55 31.96
C GLN A 111 23.54 19.77 32.74
N ASP A 112 23.29 20.88 32.04
CA ASP A 112 22.68 22.09 32.59
C ASP A 112 21.42 22.44 31.78
N PRO A 113 20.20 22.32 32.34
CA PRO A 113 19.90 21.82 33.69
C PRO A 113 20.18 20.31 33.84
N ALA A 114 20.41 19.86 35.07
CA ALA A 114 20.65 18.45 35.38
C ALA A 114 19.41 17.57 35.09
N ILE A 115 19.64 16.36 34.56
CA ILE A 115 18.57 15.45 34.13
C ILE A 115 18.63 14.15 34.94
N ALA A 116 17.47 13.69 35.43
CA ALA A 116 17.32 12.30 35.88
C ALA A 116 16.63 11.50 34.77
N ARG A 117 17.30 10.46 34.27
CA ARG A 117 16.80 9.56 33.23
C ARG A 117 16.28 8.28 33.86
N LEU A 118 15.00 7.99 33.68
CA LEU A 118 14.41 6.70 34.04
C LEU A 118 14.22 5.85 32.77
N GLU A 119 14.86 4.68 32.72
CA GLU A 119 14.68 3.69 31.65
C GLU A 119 13.83 2.52 32.16
N ILE A 120 12.68 2.28 31.52
CA ILE A 120 11.69 1.24 31.88
C ILE A 120 11.71 0.19 30.78
N TYR A 121 12.33 -0.96 31.04
CA TYR A 121 12.51 -2.05 30.07
C TYR A 121 11.24 -2.89 29.99
N LEU A 122 10.83 -3.27 28.78
CA LEU A 122 9.58 -3.98 28.51
C LEU A 122 9.81 -5.37 27.91
N SER A 123 8.85 -6.29 28.12
CA SER A 123 8.89 -7.66 27.60
C SER A 123 8.25 -7.85 26.23
N ASP A 124 7.38 -6.92 25.83
CA ASP A 124 6.62 -6.88 24.58
C ASP A 124 6.26 -5.40 24.30
N ASP A 125 5.42 -5.11 23.31
CA ASP A 125 4.93 -3.76 22.95
C ASP A 125 3.50 -3.48 23.49
N PRO A 126 3.31 -3.20 24.80
CA PRO A 126 2.01 -2.97 25.41
C PRO A 126 1.43 -1.60 25.05
N ALA A 127 0.11 -1.52 24.88
CA ALA A 127 -0.58 -0.23 24.91
C ALA A 127 -0.40 0.45 26.28
N TYR A 128 0.22 1.64 26.29
CA TYR A 128 0.45 2.42 27.51
C TYR A 128 0.10 3.90 27.34
N THR A 129 -0.07 4.60 28.45
CA THR A 129 -0.31 6.06 28.51
C THR A 129 0.59 6.70 29.57
N ILE A 130 0.96 7.97 29.40
CA ILE A 130 1.78 8.73 30.37
C ILE A 130 1.12 10.08 30.66
N GLU A 131 0.87 10.34 31.94
CA GLU A 131 0.16 11.53 32.41
C GLU A 131 0.89 12.19 33.59
N ARG A 132 0.84 13.53 33.68
CA ARG A 132 1.30 14.27 34.86
C ARG A 132 0.12 14.46 35.84
N LYS A 133 0.13 13.76 36.96
CA LYS A 133 -0.90 13.86 38.01
C LYS A 133 -0.35 14.65 39.21
N GLY A 134 -0.61 15.96 39.19
CA GLY A 134 -0.04 16.90 40.16
C GLY A 134 1.48 17.01 40.03
N ASN A 135 2.20 16.64 41.09
CA ASN A 135 3.66 16.56 41.10
C ASN A 135 4.20 15.20 40.61
N ASN A 136 3.33 14.23 40.30
CA ASN A 136 3.75 12.87 39.95
C ASN A 136 3.67 12.65 38.44
N ILE A 137 4.50 11.74 37.92
CA ILE A 137 4.43 11.21 36.56
C ILE A 137 3.88 9.79 36.66
N VAL A 138 2.84 9.47 35.89
CA VAL A 138 2.13 8.20 35.96
C VAL A 138 2.13 7.53 34.60
N VAL A 139 2.75 6.35 34.50
CA VAL A 139 2.72 5.48 33.31
C VAL A 139 1.70 4.37 33.58
N SER A 140 0.73 4.17 32.70
CA SER A 140 -0.31 3.13 32.86
C SER A 140 -0.30 2.21 31.65
N PHE A 141 -0.02 0.93 31.87
CA PHE A 141 -0.04 -0.15 30.88
C PHE A 141 -1.37 -0.90 30.96
N ALA A 142 -2.03 -1.15 29.82
CA ALA A 142 -3.30 -1.86 29.79
C ALA A 142 -3.18 -3.36 30.13
N LYS A 143 -4.22 -3.94 30.74
CA LYS A 143 -4.24 -5.36 31.15
C LYS A 143 -4.38 -6.35 29.98
N THR A 144 -3.28 -6.66 29.31
CA THR A 144 -3.21 -7.79 28.36
C THR A 144 -3.25 -9.12 29.12
N MET A 145 -4.41 -9.80 29.13
CA MET A 145 -4.51 -11.17 29.66
C MET A 145 -3.96 -12.20 28.66
N PRO A 146 -3.07 -13.12 29.08
CA PRO A 146 -2.63 -14.24 28.23
C PRO A 146 -3.76 -15.24 27.95
N LEU A 147 -3.89 -15.69 26.69
CA LEU A 147 -4.91 -16.61 26.19
C LEU A 147 -4.71 -18.08 26.64
N ALA A 148 -4.11 -18.31 27.82
CA ALA A 148 -3.50 -19.60 28.20
C ALA A 148 -3.96 -20.17 29.55
N ALA A 149 -4.93 -19.56 30.23
CA ALA A 149 -5.30 -19.90 31.61
C ALA A 149 -6.83 -19.95 31.85
N HIS A 150 -7.59 -20.59 30.95
CA HIS A 150 -9.03 -20.85 31.12
C HIS A 150 -9.51 -22.21 30.63
N ILE A 151 -8.60 -23.17 30.49
CA ILE A 151 -8.90 -24.61 30.40
C ILE A 151 -8.47 -25.20 31.74
N GLU A 152 -9.28 -26.09 32.31
CA GLU A 152 -9.11 -26.71 33.64
C GLU A 152 -9.11 -25.77 34.87
N GLN A 153 -10.28 -25.17 35.20
CA GLN A 153 -10.90 -25.25 36.54
C GLN A 153 -12.18 -24.39 36.65
N ALA A 154 -13.32 -24.94 36.22
CA ALA A 154 -14.65 -24.36 36.42
C ALA A 154 -15.74 -25.46 36.47
N ALA A 155 -15.58 -26.43 37.37
CA ALA A 155 -16.41 -27.65 37.42
C ALA A 155 -16.99 -27.93 38.82
N THR A 156 -17.44 -26.88 39.52
CA THR A 156 -18.34 -27.00 40.69
C THR A 156 -19.17 -25.73 40.86
N GLU A 157 -20.49 -25.88 40.81
CA GLU A 157 -21.47 -24.89 41.28
C GLU A 157 -21.65 -25.02 42.82
N PRO A 158 -22.23 -24.03 43.52
CA PRO A 158 -23.71 -24.00 43.60
C PRO A 158 -24.36 -22.60 43.65
N GLU A 159 -25.46 -22.45 42.89
CA GLU A 159 -26.69 -21.67 43.15
C GLU A 159 -26.62 -20.37 43.96
N GLN A 160 -26.86 -19.23 43.27
CA GLN A 160 -27.84 -18.23 43.73
C GLN A 160 -28.37 -17.36 42.58
N GLN A 161 -29.64 -16.93 42.67
CA GLN A 161 -30.46 -16.43 41.56
C GLN A 161 -31.35 -15.25 42.02
N PRO A 162 -31.85 -14.35 41.14
CA PRO A 162 -31.21 -13.63 40.04
C PRO A 162 -31.23 -12.09 40.25
N ALA A 163 -30.51 -11.36 39.40
CA ALA A 163 -30.72 -9.92 39.15
C ALA A 163 -31.06 -9.70 37.65
N PRO A 164 -31.80 -8.65 37.27
CA PRO A 164 -32.51 -8.61 35.98
C PRO A 164 -31.61 -8.39 34.76
N ALA A 165 -32.05 -8.91 33.62
CA ALA A 165 -31.30 -8.92 32.37
C ALA A 165 -31.01 -7.51 31.82
N VAL A 166 -29.73 -7.14 31.81
CA VAL A 166 -29.21 -6.13 30.88
C VAL A 166 -29.19 -6.77 29.48
N SER A 167 -29.79 -6.11 28.49
CA SER A 167 -29.75 -6.61 27.11
C SER A 167 -28.30 -6.67 26.60
N PRO A 168 -27.89 -7.75 25.92
CA PRO A 168 -26.49 -7.91 25.50
C PRO A 168 -26.10 -6.80 24.53
N GLN A 169 -25.08 -6.02 24.89
CA GLN A 169 -24.45 -5.09 23.96
C GLN A 169 -23.66 -5.90 22.92
N SER A 170 -24.27 -6.10 21.75
CA SER A 170 -23.64 -6.75 20.60
C SER A 170 -22.48 -5.90 20.09
N HIS A 171 -21.26 -6.27 20.50
CA HIS A 171 -20.03 -5.75 19.92
C HIS A 171 -19.89 -6.29 18.49
N PRO A 172 -19.38 -5.51 17.52
CA PRO A 172 -19.21 -6.00 16.16
C PRO A 172 -18.26 -7.20 16.13
N ALA A 173 -18.46 -8.10 15.16
CA ALA A 173 -17.60 -9.25 14.93
C ALA A 173 -16.11 -8.84 14.91
N SER A 174 -15.30 -9.51 15.73
CA SER A 174 -13.84 -9.34 15.82
C SER A 174 -13.07 -10.65 15.67
N MET A 175 -13.75 -11.80 15.76
CA MET A 175 -13.16 -13.13 15.64
C MET A 175 -14.09 -14.05 14.86
N LEU A 176 -13.52 -14.81 13.91
CA LEU A 176 -14.19 -15.92 13.26
C LEU A 176 -14.14 -17.12 14.19
N GLU A 177 -15.29 -17.70 14.51
CA GLU A 177 -15.39 -18.85 15.39
C GLU A 177 -15.32 -20.16 14.60
N ASP A 178 -16.15 -20.29 13.56
CA ASP A 178 -16.26 -21.49 12.73
C ASP A 178 -16.89 -21.18 11.35
N ILE A 179 -16.88 -22.16 10.45
CA ILE A 179 -17.62 -22.16 9.19
C ILE A 179 -18.41 -23.47 9.07
N GLU A 180 -19.62 -23.46 9.59
CA GLU A 180 -20.54 -24.61 9.57
C GLU A 180 -21.12 -24.77 8.14
N ILE A 181 -21.20 -26.02 7.63
CA ILE A 181 -21.68 -26.33 6.27
C ILE A 181 -22.78 -27.38 6.33
N ASP A 182 -24.00 -26.99 5.97
CA ASP A 182 -25.19 -27.84 5.90
C ASP A 182 -25.54 -28.13 4.44
N THR A 183 -25.42 -29.40 4.04
CA THR A 183 -25.83 -29.93 2.72
C THR A 183 -27.01 -30.90 2.84
N THR A 184 -27.79 -30.84 3.92
CA THR A 184 -28.93 -31.76 4.14
C THR A 184 -30.14 -31.43 3.27
N ASN A 185 -30.25 -30.18 2.79
CA ASN A 185 -31.30 -29.76 1.87
C ASN A 185 -30.86 -30.00 0.40
N PRO A 186 -31.52 -30.89 -0.37
CA PRO A 186 -31.14 -31.15 -1.75
C PRO A 186 -31.41 -29.99 -2.73
N ALA A 187 -31.99 -28.88 -2.27
CA ALA A 187 -32.22 -27.66 -3.06
C ALA A 187 -31.25 -26.51 -2.73
N GLU A 188 -30.51 -26.56 -1.61
CA GLU A 188 -29.55 -25.50 -1.24
C GLU A 188 -28.43 -26.01 -0.32
N THR A 189 -27.19 -25.68 -0.64
CA THR A 189 -26.05 -25.75 0.30
C THR A 189 -26.07 -24.50 1.17
N ARG A 190 -26.05 -24.67 2.48
CA ARG A 190 -25.97 -23.57 3.46
C ARG A 190 -24.57 -23.53 4.06
N VAL A 191 -23.96 -22.34 4.07
CA VAL A 191 -22.70 -22.07 4.77
C VAL A 191 -22.94 -20.99 5.79
N PHE A 192 -22.84 -21.33 7.07
CA PHE A 192 -22.93 -20.37 8.15
C PHE A 192 -21.52 -19.96 8.61
N ILE A 193 -21.18 -18.71 8.32
CA ILE A 193 -19.93 -18.07 8.74
C ILE A 193 -20.18 -17.52 10.14
N LYS A 194 -19.57 -18.14 11.15
CA LYS A 194 -19.84 -17.84 12.57
C LYS A 194 -18.81 -16.88 13.14
N THR A 195 -19.27 -15.88 13.88
CA THR A 195 -18.42 -14.86 14.50
C THR A 195 -18.91 -14.51 15.90
N ASN A 196 -18.00 -14.04 16.76
CA ASN A 196 -18.25 -13.65 18.16
C ASN A 196 -19.17 -12.41 18.36
N GLY A 197 -19.98 -12.06 17.36
CA GLY A 197 -20.84 -10.89 17.28
C GLY A 197 -21.33 -10.69 15.83
N PRO A 198 -22.23 -9.72 15.58
CA PRO A 198 -22.78 -9.47 14.25
C PRO A 198 -21.72 -8.90 13.30
N ILE A 199 -21.70 -9.41 12.07
CA ILE A 199 -20.88 -8.86 10.99
C ILE A 199 -21.50 -7.55 10.51
N THR A 200 -20.75 -6.45 10.66
CA THR A 200 -21.22 -5.07 10.36
C THR A 200 -20.59 -4.47 9.11
N ASP A 201 -19.41 -4.93 8.71
CA ASP A 201 -18.73 -4.53 7.47
C ASP A 201 -18.17 -5.76 6.74
N PHE A 202 -18.60 -5.95 5.48
CA PHE A 202 -18.04 -6.95 4.59
C PHE A 202 -18.17 -6.52 3.12
N GLN A 203 -17.16 -6.87 2.32
CA GLN A 203 -17.19 -6.70 0.86
C GLN A 203 -17.44 -8.04 0.16
N LYS A 204 -18.06 -8.02 -1.01
CA LYS A 204 -18.26 -9.22 -1.84
C LYS A 204 -17.87 -8.99 -3.30
N ALA A 205 -17.19 -9.96 -3.90
CA ALA A 205 -16.70 -9.89 -5.27
C ALA A 205 -16.81 -11.23 -6.00
N HIS A 206 -16.98 -11.20 -7.32
CA HIS A 206 -17.09 -12.39 -8.17
C HIS A 206 -15.98 -12.42 -9.22
N LEU A 207 -15.46 -13.61 -9.52
CA LEU A 207 -14.56 -13.85 -10.65
C LEU A 207 -15.12 -14.95 -11.55
N VAL A 208 -15.22 -14.63 -12.85
CA VAL A 208 -15.57 -15.58 -13.91
C VAL A 208 -14.45 -16.61 -14.10
N LYS A 209 -14.83 -17.84 -14.46
CA LYS A 209 -13.90 -18.96 -14.71
C LYS A 209 -12.78 -18.54 -15.68
N ARG A 210 -11.51 -18.75 -15.29
CA ARG A 210 -10.33 -18.40 -16.11
C ARG A 210 -9.38 -19.59 -16.21
N GLY A 211 -9.32 -20.21 -17.37
CA GLY A 211 -8.52 -21.41 -17.62
C GLY A 211 -8.93 -22.58 -16.72
N ALA A 212 -7.97 -23.14 -15.98
CA ALA A 212 -8.20 -24.23 -15.03
C ALA A 212 -8.82 -23.78 -13.68
N LEU A 213 -8.89 -22.48 -13.39
CA LEU A 213 -9.49 -21.97 -12.15
C LEU A 213 -11.02 -21.91 -12.30
N PRO A 214 -11.81 -22.43 -11.34
CA PRO A 214 -13.27 -22.36 -11.37
C PRO A 214 -13.78 -20.91 -11.26
N ALA A 215 -15.08 -20.72 -11.49
CA ALA A 215 -15.74 -19.46 -11.12
C ALA A 215 -15.77 -19.32 -9.58
N ARG A 216 -15.68 -18.09 -9.06
CA ARG A 216 -15.49 -17.83 -7.62
C ARG A 216 -16.33 -16.68 -7.10
N MET A 217 -16.80 -16.84 -5.87
CA MET A 217 -17.22 -15.74 -5.01
C MET A 217 -16.18 -15.54 -3.89
N TYR A 218 -16.01 -14.29 -3.50
CA TYR A 218 -15.21 -13.85 -2.35
C TYR A 218 -16.10 -13.03 -1.42
N ILE A 219 -15.97 -13.27 -0.11
CA ILE A 219 -16.51 -12.42 0.95
C ILE A 219 -15.32 -12.03 1.84
N ASP A 220 -15.06 -10.74 1.97
CA ASP A 220 -14.02 -10.18 2.83
C ASP A 220 -14.69 -9.51 4.03
N ILE A 221 -14.48 -10.04 5.24
CA ILE A 221 -15.08 -9.51 6.47
C ILE A 221 -14.04 -8.67 7.21
N ALA A 222 -14.33 -7.39 7.43
CA ALA A 222 -13.39 -6.45 8.00
C ALA A 222 -13.31 -6.54 9.54
N ASN A 223 -12.13 -6.22 10.09
CA ASN A 223 -11.80 -6.19 11.51
C ASN A 223 -11.95 -7.54 12.26
N VAL A 224 -12.08 -8.64 11.52
CA VAL A 224 -12.16 -10.00 12.05
C VAL A 224 -10.81 -10.72 11.95
N VAL A 225 -10.49 -11.49 12.99
CA VAL A 225 -9.33 -12.39 13.06
C VAL A 225 -9.76 -13.84 12.85
N LEU A 226 -9.08 -14.55 11.95
CA LEU A 226 -9.14 -16.01 11.80
C LEU A 226 -8.15 -16.67 12.79
N PRO A 227 -8.61 -17.42 13.81
CA PRO A 227 -7.71 -18.18 14.67
C PRO A 227 -7.08 -19.37 13.93
N GLY A 228 -5.81 -19.65 14.22
CA GLY A 228 -5.12 -20.85 13.74
C GLY A 228 -4.62 -20.77 12.29
N LYS A 229 -4.88 -21.82 11.50
CA LYS A 229 -4.40 -21.97 10.12
C LYS A 229 -5.56 -21.99 9.13
N MET A 230 -5.28 -21.58 7.88
CA MET A 230 -6.21 -21.52 6.76
C MET A 230 -7.20 -22.70 6.71
N LEU A 231 -8.49 -22.41 6.90
CA LEU A 231 -9.57 -23.38 6.73
C LEU A 231 -9.74 -23.74 5.25
N GLN A 232 -10.01 -25.01 4.95
CA GLN A 232 -10.22 -25.51 3.60
C GLN A 232 -11.09 -26.77 3.61
N HIS A 233 -12.29 -26.69 3.01
CA HIS A 233 -13.24 -27.80 2.94
C HIS A 233 -13.68 -28.00 1.49
N THR A 234 -13.73 -29.25 1.02
CA THR A 234 -14.35 -29.62 -0.26
C THR A 234 -15.77 -30.07 0.05
N VAL A 235 -16.76 -29.50 -0.62
CA VAL A 235 -18.18 -29.67 -0.27
C VAL A 235 -18.91 -30.57 -1.26
N GLY A 236 -18.53 -30.52 -2.54
CA GLY A 236 -19.00 -31.49 -3.55
C GLY A 236 -20.40 -31.22 -4.12
N THR A 237 -20.95 -30.03 -3.89
CA THR A 237 -22.25 -29.57 -4.38
C THR A 237 -22.08 -28.47 -5.43
N ALA A 238 -23.06 -27.60 -5.67
CA ALA A 238 -22.86 -26.35 -6.42
C ALA A 238 -21.71 -25.51 -5.81
N LEU A 239 -21.53 -25.58 -4.49
CA LEU A 239 -20.28 -25.22 -3.84
C LEU A 239 -19.27 -26.38 -3.99
N GLY A 240 -18.25 -26.19 -4.82
CA GLY A 240 -17.21 -27.20 -5.00
C GLY A 240 -16.29 -27.25 -3.79
N LYS A 241 -15.82 -26.08 -3.34
CA LYS A 241 -14.82 -25.95 -2.28
C LYS A 241 -14.89 -24.56 -1.62
N ILE A 242 -14.67 -24.51 -0.31
CA ILE A 242 -14.58 -23.27 0.46
C ILE A 242 -13.22 -23.17 1.18
N ARG A 243 -12.71 -21.95 1.31
CA ARG A 243 -11.44 -21.64 1.99
C ARG A 243 -11.54 -20.33 2.75
N ALA A 244 -10.92 -20.22 3.93
CA ALA A 244 -10.80 -18.94 4.65
C ALA A 244 -9.34 -18.67 5.02
N ALA A 245 -8.90 -17.42 4.84
CA ALA A 245 -7.55 -16.97 5.17
C ALA A 245 -7.54 -15.52 5.65
N GLN A 246 -6.65 -15.19 6.59
CA GLN A 246 -6.40 -13.81 7.00
C GLN A 246 -5.76 -13.02 5.83
N ARG A 247 -6.24 -11.80 5.60
CA ARG A 247 -5.70 -10.82 4.64
C ARG A 247 -5.71 -9.45 5.32
N ASN A 248 -4.56 -9.04 5.85
CA ASN A 248 -4.43 -7.84 6.67
C ASN A 248 -5.43 -7.89 7.85
N SER A 249 -6.18 -6.82 8.09
CA SER A 249 -7.24 -6.73 9.11
C SER A 249 -8.57 -7.40 8.72
N ALA A 250 -8.64 -8.21 7.66
CA ALA A 250 -9.87 -8.86 7.21
C ALA A 250 -9.70 -10.38 7.01
N VAL A 251 -10.79 -11.15 7.19
CA VAL A 251 -10.84 -12.56 6.78
C VAL A 251 -11.43 -12.65 5.38
N ARG A 252 -10.67 -13.19 4.43
CA ARG A 252 -11.14 -13.49 3.07
C ARG A 252 -11.63 -14.92 2.99
N ILE A 253 -12.93 -15.10 2.75
CA ILE A 253 -13.59 -16.38 2.53
C ILE A 253 -13.85 -16.55 1.03
N VAL A 254 -13.32 -17.62 0.45
CA VAL A 254 -13.34 -17.94 -0.97
C VAL A 254 -14.24 -19.14 -1.21
N PHE A 255 -15.23 -18.98 -2.08
CA PHE A 255 -16.16 -20.02 -2.50
C PHE A 255 -15.83 -20.37 -3.96
N ASP A 256 -15.15 -21.49 -4.18
CA ASP A 256 -14.92 -22.08 -5.50
C ASP A 256 -16.19 -22.82 -5.97
N SER A 257 -16.76 -22.42 -7.11
CA SER A 257 -17.92 -23.09 -7.71
C SER A 257 -17.57 -24.52 -8.15
N GLY A 258 -18.45 -25.47 -7.84
CA GLY A 258 -18.43 -26.83 -8.41
C GLY A 258 -19.05 -26.88 -9.82
N LEU A 259 -19.81 -25.84 -10.19
CA LEU A 259 -20.46 -25.72 -11.49
C LEU A 259 -19.51 -25.14 -12.54
N LYS A 260 -19.94 -25.19 -13.81
CA LYS A 260 -19.22 -24.59 -14.95
C LYS A 260 -19.08 -23.06 -14.81
N GLU A 261 -20.08 -22.43 -14.18
CA GLU A 261 -20.24 -20.99 -13.97
C GLU A 261 -20.44 -20.72 -12.47
N LEU A 262 -20.68 -19.47 -12.04
CA LEU A 262 -20.90 -19.18 -10.62
C LEU A 262 -22.33 -19.59 -10.20
N PHE A 263 -22.47 -20.16 -9.01
CA PHE A 263 -23.76 -20.51 -8.43
C PHE A 263 -24.56 -19.25 -8.02
N THR A 264 -25.89 -19.38 -7.95
CA THR A 264 -26.77 -18.36 -7.36
C THR A 264 -26.74 -18.48 -5.83
N TYR A 265 -26.77 -17.36 -5.12
CA TYR A 265 -26.74 -17.35 -3.65
C TYR A 265 -27.52 -16.17 -3.04
N GLU A 266 -27.94 -16.34 -1.80
CA GLU A 266 -28.50 -15.32 -0.92
C GLU A 266 -27.64 -15.13 0.32
N LEU A 267 -27.78 -13.98 0.99
CA LEU A 267 -27.07 -13.62 2.22
C LEU A 267 -28.07 -13.23 3.31
N GLU A 268 -27.93 -13.80 4.50
CA GLU A 268 -28.75 -13.55 5.67
C GLU A 268 -27.84 -13.20 6.86
N ASN A 269 -27.81 -11.92 7.24
CA ASN A 269 -27.08 -11.44 8.41
C ASN A 269 -27.72 -12.02 9.69
N ARG A 270 -26.89 -12.44 10.65
CA ARG A 270 -27.33 -12.98 11.94
C ARG A 270 -26.60 -12.29 13.12
N PRO A 271 -27.12 -12.36 14.35
CA PRO A 271 -26.47 -11.79 15.54
C PRO A 271 -25.09 -12.41 15.83
N ASP A 272 -24.85 -13.61 15.33
CA ASP A 272 -23.70 -14.49 15.51
C ASP A 272 -22.96 -14.79 14.18
N GLY A 273 -23.21 -13.99 13.13
CA GLY A 273 -22.44 -14.05 11.88
C GLY A 273 -23.24 -13.84 10.60
N LEU A 274 -22.93 -14.61 9.56
CA LEU A 274 -23.47 -14.46 8.19
C LEU A 274 -23.79 -15.82 7.58
N LEU A 275 -25.06 -16.08 7.29
CA LEU A 275 -25.50 -17.25 6.54
C LEU A 275 -25.47 -16.96 5.03
N VAL A 276 -24.78 -17.81 4.29
CA VAL A 276 -24.78 -17.87 2.82
C VAL A 276 -25.63 -19.06 2.40
N LYS A 277 -26.71 -18.84 1.65
CA LYS A 277 -27.52 -19.90 1.04
C LYS A 277 -27.14 -20.00 -0.43
N ILE A 278 -26.74 -21.18 -0.90
CA ILE A 278 -26.30 -21.43 -2.28
C ILE A 278 -27.30 -22.37 -2.93
N ALA A 279 -27.94 -21.94 -4.01
CA ALA A 279 -28.96 -22.74 -4.69
C ALA A 279 -28.32 -23.92 -5.46
N GLU A 280 -28.82 -25.13 -5.22
CA GLU A 280 -28.40 -26.32 -5.95
C GLU A 280 -29.14 -26.42 -7.30
N PRO A 281 -28.47 -26.79 -8.40
CA PRO A 281 -29.12 -27.04 -9.67
C PRO A 281 -29.88 -28.36 -9.59
N SER A 282 -31.16 -28.29 -9.27
CA SER A 282 -32.03 -29.46 -9.18
C SER A 282 -32.05 -30.25 -10.49
N ALA A 283 -31.86 -31.56 -10.39
CA ALA A 283 -32.14 -32.46 -11.51
C ALA A 283 -33.63 -32.33 -11.88
N PRO A 284 -34.00 -32.37 -13.17
CA PRO A 284 -35.36 -32.07 -13.59
C PRO A 284 -36.36 -33.12 -13.10
N MET A 285 -37.08 -32.79 -12.02
CA MET A 285 -38.28 -33.53 -11.62
C MET A 285 -39.30 -33.47 -12.75
N ALA A 286 -39.83 -34.63 -13.13
CA ALA A 286 -40.88 -34.73 -14.15
C ALA A 286 -42.14 -34.00 -13.66
N ALA A 287 -42.49 -32.88 -14.30
CA ALA A 287 -43.72 -32.16 -14.00
C ALA A 287 -44.95 -32.98 -14.43
N PRO A 288 -46.02 -33.05 -13.60
CA PRO A 288 -47.25 -33.73 -13.99
C PRO A 288 -47.98 -32.94 -15.09
N VAL A 289 -48.53 -33.65 -16.07
CA VAL A 289 -49.33 -33.04 -17.15
C VAL A 289 -50.72 -32.68 -16.63
N VAL A 290 -51.04 -31.39 -16.63
CA VAL A 290 -52.43 -30.90 -16.55
C VAL A 290 -52.64 -29.94 -17.73
N ALA A 291 -53.68 -30.18 -18.52
CA ALA A 291 -53.90 -29.49 -19.79
C ALA A 291 -55.08 -28.52 -19.74
N GLY A 292 -54.91 -27.35 -20.37
CA GLY A 292 -56.02 -26.48 -20.78
C GLY A 292 -55.63 -24.99 -20.90
N ILE A 293 -56.15 -24.18 -21.83
CA ILE A 293 -56.74 -24.39 -23.18
C ILE A 293 -56.98 -22.97 -23.78
N MET A 294 -57.00 -22.81 -25.12
CA MET A 294 -57.17 -21.53 -25.89
C MET A 294 -55.93 -20.61 -26.03
N LYS A 295 -55.66 -19.89 -27.14
CA LYS A 295 -55.92 -20.10 -28.59
C LYS A 295 -55.18 -19.04 -29.47
N HIS A 296 -54.34 -19.49 -30.43
CA HIS A 296 -54.14 -18.94 -31.82
C HIS A 296 -53.61 -17.49 -32.00
N SER A 297 -52.87 -17.08 -33.06
CA SER A 297 -52.50 -17.60 -34.40
C SER A 297 -51.25 -16.82 -34.93
N ALA A 298 -50.57 -17.05 -36.07
CA ALA A 298 -50.56 -18.08 -37.14
C ALA A 298 -49.23 -18.00 -37.98
N PRO A 299 -48.85 -19.06 -38.75
CA PRO A 299 -47.78 -19.07 -39.78
C PRO A 299 -48.35 -18.80 -41.21
N PRO A 300 -47.68 -18.98 -42.38
CA PRO A 300 -46.30 -19.47 -42.67
C PRO A 300 -45.48 -18.72 -43.78
N ASN A 301 -44.24 -19.15 -44.05
CA ASN A 301 -43.73 -19.53 -45.40
C ASN A 301 -42.36 -20.29 -45.27
N THR A 302 -42.25 -21.59 -45.61
CA THR A 302 -41.73 -22.22 -46.87
C THR A 302 -40.22 -22.02 -47.12
N THR A 303 -39.36 -23.01 -47.45
CA THR A 303 -39.54 -24.24 -48.30
C THR A 303 -38.60 -25.43 -47.91
N GLU A 304 -38.88 -26.65 -48.41
CA GLU A 304 -38.13 -27.96 -48.26
C GLU A 304 -36.61 -27.88 -48.65
N ALA A 305 -35.70 -28.84 -48.39
CA ALA A 305 -35.74 -30.32 -48.30
C ALA A 305 -34.54 -30.90 -47.47
N ARG A 306 -34.19 -32.19 -47.30
CA ARG A 306 -34.68 -33.53 -47.77
C ARG A 306 -34.10 -34.66 -46.87
N GLN A 307 -34.32 -35.95 -47.19
CA GLN A 307 -33.58 -37.15 -46.68
C GLN A 307 -33.24 -38.14 -47.84
N PRO A 308 -32.43 -39.23 -47.65
CA PRO A 308 -32.87 -40.51 -47.02
C PRO A 308 -31.78 -41.11 -46.06
N GLU A 309 -31.78 -42.35 -45.50
CA GLU A 309 -32.67 -43.54 -45.62
C GLU A 309 -32.93 -44.24 -44.25
N THR A 310 -32.47 -45.48 -43.95
CA THR A 310 -32.98 -46.29 -42.81
C THR A 310 -32.05 -47.41 -42.29
N LYS A 311 -32.39 -47.98 -41.10
CA LYS A 311 -32.03 -49.31 -40.47
C LYS A 311 -31.02 -49.22 -39.30
N MET A 312 -31.02 -50.07 -38.23
CA MET A 312 -31.97 -51.14 -37.79
C MET A 312 -31.90 -51.42 -36.26
N LEU A 313 -32.65 -52.45 -35.80
CA LEU A 313 -32.76 -53.06 -34.44
C LEU A 313 -32.95 -54.60 -34.62
N PRO A 314 -33.08 -55.51 -33.60
CA PRO A 314 -32.98 -55.36 -32.13
C PRO A 314 -32.23 -56.52 -31.38
N ALA A 315 -32.11 -56.44 -30.03
CA ALA A 315 -32.61 -57.45 -29.05
C ALA A 315 -32.05 -57.30 -27.61
N GLN A 316 -32.84 -57.73 -26.61
CA GLN A 316 -32.56 -57.90 -25.16
C GLN A 316 -32.73 -59.42 -24.80
N PRO A 317 -32.60 -59.95 -23.54
CA PRO A 317 -32.72 -59.31 -22.22
C PRO A 317 -31.74 -59.79 -21.08
N GLN A 318 -31.97 -59.26 -19.87
CA GLN A 318 -31.51 -59.69 -18.52
C GLN A 318 -32.45 -60.81 -17.92
N PRO A 319 -32.37 -61.32 -16.65
CA PRO A 319 -31.69 -60.87 -15.40
C PRO A 319 -30.91 -62.04 -14.68
N ALA A 320 -30.68 -62.19 -13.35
CA ALA A 320 -31.07 -61.50 -12.10
C ALA A 320 -30.21 -61.93 -10.85
N HIS A 321 -30.12 -61.06 -9.80
CA HIS A 321 -29.95 -61.37 -8.34
C HIS A 321 -28.71 -62.20 -7.85
N SER A 322 -28.22 -62.21 -6.59
CA SER A 322 -28.52 -61.49 -5.31
C SER A 322 -27.39 -61.62 -4.24
N LEU A 323 -27.25 -60.61 -3.35
CA LEU A 323 -26.91 -60.66 -1.90
C LEU A 323 -25.52 -61.12 -1.33
N SER A 324 -24.88 -60.18 -0.60
CA SER A 324 -24.45 -60.28 0.83
C SER A 324 -23.07 -60.81 1.32
N ALA A 325 -22.17 -59.85 1.65
CA ALA A 325 -21.43 -59.63 2.92
C ALA A 325 -20.28 -60.54 3.47
N ALA A 326 -19.31 -59.85 4.13
CA ALA A 326 -18.34 -60.27 5.18
C ALA A 326 -17.21 -61.29 4.85
N GLU A 327 -16.02 -61.31 5.48
CA GLU A 327 -15.17 -60.30 6.18
C GLU A 327 -13.72 -60.89 6.39
N LEU A 328 -12.79 -60.12 6.99
CA LEU A 328 -11.47 -60.48 7.58
C LEU A 328 -10.19 -60.52 6.69
N ALA A 329 -9.05 -60.21 7.34
CA ALA A 329 -7.67 -60.05 6.83
C ALA A 329 -6.66 -60.13 8.02
N PRO A 330 -5.30 -60.01 7.87
CA PRO A 330 -4.43 -60.07 6.68
C PRO A 330 -3.64 -61.41 6.63
N PRO A 331 -2.38 -61.65 7.11
CA PRO A 331 -1.27 -60.82 7.65
C PRO A 331 -0.12 -60.60 6.62
N ALA A 332 1.14 -60.37 7.04
CA ALA A 332 2.31 -60.17 6.15
C ALA A 332 3.70 -60.54 6.75
N ALA A 333 4.66 -60.90 5.87
CA ALA A 333 6.15 -60.98 6.04
C ALA A 333 6.78 -61.48 4.71
N SER A 334 8.04 -61.28 4.28
CA SER A 334 9.14 -60.35 4.63
C SER A 334 10.19 -60.33 3.48
N ALA A 335 11.08 -59.32 3.45
CA ALA A 335 12.27 -59.22 2.54
C ALA A 335 13.54 -59.86 3.21
N PRO A 336 14.81 -59.83 2.68
CA PRO A 336 15.39 -59.01 1.59
C PRO A 336 16.53 -59.63 0.70
N ALA A 337 17.23 -58.76 -0.07
CA ALA A 337 18.61 -58.85 -0.63
C ALA A 337 18.85 -59.38 -2.09
N ALA A 338 20.02 -59.03 -2.65
CA ALA A 338 20.45 -59.04 -4.08
C ALA A 338 21.87 -59.70 -4.25
N PRO A 339 22.64 -59.68 -5.38
CA PRO A 339 22.52 -59.07 -6.74
C PRO A 339 22.57 -60.11 -7.91
N VAL A 340 22.70 -59.83 -9.23
CA VAL A 340 23.84 -59.33 -10.07
C VAL A 340 23.32 -58.83 -11.48
N GLN A 341 24.19 -58.21 -12.30
CA GLN A 341 24.00 -57.67 -13.68
C GLN A 341 23.59 -58.74 -14.76
N GLU A 342 23.22 -58.45 -16.02
CA GLU A 342 23.71 -57.42 -16.97
C GLU A 342 22.74 -57.05 -18.15
N ALA A 343 22.93 -55.83 -18.70
CA ALA A 343 22.49 -55.20 -19.97
C ALA A 343 21.31 -55.70 -20.85
N ILE A 344 20.34 -54.80 -21.12
CA ILE A 344 20.01 -54.21 -22.46
C ILE A 344 19.58 -52.74 -22.26
N ALA A 345 19.94 -51.82 -23.16
CA ALA A 345 19.54 -50.39 -23.17
C ALA A 345 19.83 -49.74 -24.54
N PRO A 346 19.36 -48.51 -24.85
CA PRO A 346 18.05 -47.89 -24.55
C PRO A 346 17.43 -47.20 -25.80
N GLU A 347 16.23 -46.61 -25.67
CA GLU A 347 15.83 -45.48 -26.53
C GLU A 347 15.07 -44.41 -25.71
N LEU A 348 15.42 -43.15 -25.91
CA LEU A 348 14.88 -41.99 -25.19
C LEU A 348 15.01 -40.75 -26.10
N ILE A 349 13.89 -40.28 -26.66
CA ILE A 349 13.90 -39.20 -27.66
C ILE A 349 13.58 -37.85 -27.01
N VAL A 350 14.50 -36.89 -27.19
CA VAL A 350 14.36 -35.49 -26.76
C VAL A 350 14.28 -34.59 -28.01
N PRO A 351 13.30 -33.68 -28.13
CA PRO A 351 13.26 -32.74 -29.24
C PRO A 351 14.08 -31.48 -28.94
N LYS A 352 15.01 -31.12 -29.83
CA LYS A 352 15.60 -29.77 -29.88
C LYS A 352 15.80 -29.33 -31.34
N PHE A 353 15.37 -28.11 -31.66
CA PHE A 353 15.51 -27.52 -32.99
C PHE A 353 16.95 -27.11 -33.29
N ALA A 354 17.38 -27.33 -34.55
CA ALA A 354 18.49 -26.63 -35.19
C ALA A 354 18.24 -26.54 -36.72
N SER A 355 18.88 -25.59 -37.40
CA SER A 355 18.62 -25.24 -38.81
C SER A 355 19.77 -25.65 -39.73
N THR A 356 19.48 -25.98 -41.00
CA THR A 356 20.33 -25.59 -42.15
C THR A 356 19.61 -25.72 -43.50
N ALA A 357 20.17 -25.10 -44.56
CA ALA A 357 19.63 -25.05 -45.93
C ALA A 357 20.22 -26.19 -46.84
N LYS A 358 20.04 -26.31 -48.18
CA LYS A 358 19.85 -25.31 -49.26
C LYS A 358 19.57 -25.98 -50.64
N ALA A 359 18.60 -25.52 -51.43
CA ALA A 359 18.45 -25.85 -52.87
C ALA A 359 17.64 -24.79 -53.67
N LYS A 360 17.70 -24.81 -55.02
CA LYS A 360 17.13 -23.84 -56.01
C LYS A 360 17.15 -24.51 -57.42
N PRO A 361 16.81 -23.87 -58.59
CA PRO A 361 15.97 -22.69 -58.91
C PRO A 361 15.02 -22.85 -60.15
N LYS A 362 14.10 -21.88 -60.39
CA LYS A 362 13.72 -21.22 -61.69
C LYS A 362 12.31 -20.59 -61.61
N SER A 363 11.95 -19.51 -62.33
CA SER A 363 12.70 -18.53 -63.14
C SER A 363 11.89 -17.22 -63.28
N VAL A 364 12.51 -16.13 -63.78
CA VAL A 364 11.94 -14.77 -64.02
C VAL A 364 11.65 -14.01 -62.70
N ALA A 365 11.86 -12.69 -62.53
CA ALA A 365 12.79 -11.68 -63.08
C ALA A 365 12.88 -10.53 -62.01
N ALA A 366 13.47 -9.34 -62.16
CA ALA A 366 14.14 -8.62 -63.26
C ALA A 366 15.29 -7.73 -62.70
N LYS A 367 15.75 -6.72 -63.46
CA LYS A 367 16.81 -5.74 -63.10
C LYS A 367 16.78 -4.54 -64.10
N PRO A 368 17.58 -3.45 -63.96
CA PRO A 368 18.62 -3.14 -62.95
C PRO A 368 18.56 -1.73 -62.29
N SER A 369 19.49 -1.48 -61.37
CA SER A 369 19.93 -0.17 -60.82
C SER A 369 21.30 0.22 -61.42
N PRO A 370 21.78 1.48 -61.28
CA PRO A 370 23.06 1.66 -60.56
C PRO A 370 23.20 2.96 -59.71
N GLU A 371 24.18 2.96 -58.80
CA GLU A 371 24.76 4.15 -58.12
C GLU A 371 25.91 4.78 -58.95
N PRO A 372 26.47 5.95 -58.56
CA PRO A 372 27.84 5.91 -57.98
C PRO A 372 28.29 7.03 -56.99
N LYS A 373 28.98 6.60 -55.92
CA LYS A 373 30.20 7.13 -55.23
C LYS A 373 30.68 8.61 -55.32
N THR A 374 30.79 9.23 -54.12
CA THR A 374 31.89 10.06 -53.54
C THR A 374 32.61 11.20 -54.31
N ALA A 375 32.64 12.41 -53.68
CA ALA A 375 33.67 13.46 -53.86
C ALA A 375 33.87 14.27 -52.54
N LYS A 376 34.81 15.23 -52.50
CA LYS A 376 35.33 15.89 -51.26
C LYS A 376 35.60 17.39 -51.47
N GLY A 377 35.07 18.31 -50.64
CA GLY A 377 35.43 19.74 -50.70
C GLY A 377 34.58 20.77 -49.93
N THR A 378 35.17 21.34 -48.87
CA THR A 378 35.06 22.72 -48.34
C THR A 378 33.77 23.57 -48.38
N ALA A 379 33.26 23.88 -47.17
CA ALA A 379 32.79 25.19 -46.66
C ALA A 379 31.80 26.08 -47.46
N SER A 380 30.57 26.19 -46.94
CA SER A 380 29.95 27.45 -46.46
C SER A 380 28.55 27.24 -45.84
N ALA A 381 28.11 28.18 -45.01
CA ALA A 381 26.75 28.31 -44.45
C ALA A 381 26.34 29.80 -44.45
N PRO A 382 25.07 30.20 -44.18
CA PRO A 382 23.89 29.38 -43.89
C PRO A 382 22.65 29.71 -44.78
N SER A 383 21.60 28.88 -44.72
CA SER A 383 20.19 29.30 -44.49
C SER A 383 19.18 28.14 -44.67
N GLN A 384 18.10 28.15 -43.90
CA GLN A 384 16.96 27.24 -44.03
C GLN A 384 15.90 27.81 -45.00
N LYS A 385 15.35 26.99 -45.91
CA LYS A 385 13.93 27.07 -46.37
C LYS A 385 13.54 25.93 -47.33
N ALA A 386 13.13 24.77 -46.76
CA ALA A 386 12.58 23.65 -47.54
C ALA A 386 11.61 22.74 -46.74
N SER A 387 10.95 23.25 -45.69
CA SER A 387 9.97 22.50 -44.89
C SER A 387 8.83 23.41 -44.41
N GLU A 388 8.10 24.01 -45.35
CA GLU A 388 7.09 25.04 -45.04
C GLU A 388 5.78 24.91 -45.85
N LYS A 389 5.55 23.76 -46.52
CA LYS A 389 4.37 23.53 -47.38
C LYS A 389 3.40 22.44 -46.94
N THR A 390 3.75 21.60 -45.97
CA THR A 390 2.81 20.59 -45.42
C THR A 390 2.08 21.10 -44.17
N ALA A 391 2.77 21.85 -43.30
CA ALA A 391 2.23 22.34 -42.02
C ALA A 391 1.16 23.46 -42.10
N LYS A 392 0.79 23.91 -43.32
CA LYS A 392 -0.16 25.02 -43.55
C LYS A 392 -1.58 24.58 -43.92
N ALA A 393 -1.85 23.27 -43.98
CA ALA A 393 -3.21 22.74 -44.09
C ALA A 393 -3.86 22.64 -42.70
N ASP A 394 -3.21 21.92 -41.77
CA ASP A 394 -3.74 21.65 -40.42
C ASP A 394 -3.86 22.93 -39.56
N SER A 395 -3.03 23.95 -39.83
CA SER A 395 -3.09 25.24 -39.15
C SER A 395 -4.38 26.04 -39.40
N PHE A 396 -5.18 25.67 -40.41
CA PHE A 396 -6.50 26.26 -40.66
C PHE A 396 -7.64 25.55 -39.92
N ALA A 397 -7.44 24.33 -39.42
CA ALA A 397 -8.49 23.55 -38.75
C ALA A 397 -8.69 23.92 -37.27
N PHE A 398 -7.65 24.45 -36.61
CA PHE A 398 -7.64 24.75 -35.17
C PHE A 398 -7.46 26.25 -34.85
N ALA A 399 -7.76 27.15 -35.81
CA ALA A 399 -7.60 28.59 -35.63
C ALA A 399 -8.52 29.14 -34.52
N GLY A 400 -7.95 29.38 -33.34
CA GLY A 400 -8.65 29.77 -32.11
C GLY A 400 -8.40 28.83 -30.91
N TYR A 401 -7.83 27.65 -31.13
CA TYR A 401 -7.55 26.63 -30.13
C TYR A 401 -6.04 26.46 -29.92
N GLU A 402 -5.43 27.39 -29.15
CA GLU A 402 -3.97 27.49 -28.97
C GLU A 402 -3.42 26.72 -27.75
N LYS A 403 -4.28 26.01 -26.99
CA LYS A 403 -3.88 25.34 -25.75
C LYS A 403 -3.18 24.00 -25.99
N GLN A 404 -2.60 23.44 -24.92
CA GLN A 404 -1.82 22.20 -24.96
C GLN A 404 -2.57 21.06 -25.66
N LYS A 405 -1.87 20.40 -26.57
CA LYS A 405 -2.37 19.22 -27.28
C LYS A 405 -2.35 17.96 -26.41
N ILE A 406 -3.30 17.07 -26.66
CA ILE A 406 -3.49 15.80 -25.97
C ILE A 406 -3.73 14.65 -26.96
N THR A 407 -3.31 13.46 -26.55
CA THR A 407 -3.70 12.18 -27.15
C THR A 407 -4.30 11.34 -26.03
N VAL A 408 -5.57 10.97 -26.15
CA VAL A 408 -6.34 10.24 -25.13
C VAL A 408 -7.30 9.27 -25.81
N ASP A 409 -7.48 8.08 -25.22
CA ASP A 409 -8.48 7.11 -25.63
C ASP A 409 -9.39 6.80 -24.43
N PHE A 410 -10.68 7.04 -24.61
CA PHE A 410 -11.72 6.86 -23.60
C PHE A 410 -12.73 5.84 -24.08
N PHE A 411 -12.91 4.76 -23.31
CA PHE A 411 -13.95 3.75 -23.57
C PHE A 411 -14.90 3.63 -22.39
N LYS A 412 -16.16 4.06 -22.58
CA LYS A 412 -17.25 4.02 -21.58
C LYS A 412 -16.92 4.68 -20.22
N ILE A 413 -16.03 5.66 -20.21
CA ILE A 413 -15.64 6.42 -19.01
C ILE A 413 -16.79 7.34 -18.55
N ASP A 414 -16.91 7.61 -17.25
CA ASP A 414 -17.86 8.60 -16.73
C ASP A 414 -17.40 10.05 -17.03
N LEU A 415 -18.35 10.95 -17.34
CA LEU A 415 -18.07 12.34 -17.66
C LEU A 415 -17.34 13.12 -16.56
N HIS A 416 -17.59 12.84 -15.28
CA HIS A 416 -16.87 13.53 -14.18
C HIS A 416 -15.37 13.22 -14.22
N ASN A 417 -15.00 11.98 -14.51
CA ASN A 417 -13.59 11.58 -14.60
C ASN A 417 -12.89 12.22 -15.81
N VAL A 418 -13.61 12.38 -16.92
CA VAL A 418 -13.12 13.11 -18.11
C VAL A 418 -12.88 14.58 -17.79
N PHE A 419 -13.83 15.26 -17.14
CA PHE A 419 -13.67 16.66 -16.75
C PHE A 419 -12.61 16.86 -15.65
N ARG A 420 -12.43 15.89 -14.74
CA ARG A 420 -11.32 15.90 -13.78
C ARG A 420 -9.95 15.85 -14.48
N LEU A 421 -9.79 14.95 -15.46
CA LEU A 421 -8.58 14.82 -16.25
C LEU A 421 -8.28 16.07 -17.09
N PHE A 422 -9.31 16.74 -17.64
CA PHE A 422 -9.11 18.05 -18.27
C PHE A 422 -8.62 19.11 -17.27
N GLY A 423 -9.09 19.10 -16.02
CA GLY A 423 -8.57 19.96 -14.96
C GLY A 423 -7.09 19.68 -14.65
N GLU A 424 -6.74 18.41 -14.51
CA GLU A 424 -5.35 17.95 -14.27
C GLU A 424 -4.40 18.36 -15.40
N ILE A 425 -4.82 18.25 -16.67
CA ILE A 425 -4.00 18.63 -17.84
C ILE A 425 -3.94 20.16 -18.02
N SER A 426 -5.04 20.87 -17.79
CA SER A 426 -5.13 22.31 -18.06
C SER A 426 -4.59 23.21 -16.94
N GLY A 427 -4.47 22.70 -15.72
CA GLY A 427 -4.22 23.50 -14.52
C GLY A 427 -5.42 24.37 -14.10
N GLN A 428 -6.59 24.19 -14.71
CA GLN A 428 -7.81 24.95 -14.40
C GLN A 428 -8.72 24.20 -13.42
N ASN A 429 -9.38 24.94 -12.54
CA ASN A 429 -10.35 24.36 -11.62
C ASN A 429 -11.65 24.06 -12.40
N ILE A 430 -11.92 22.79 -12.70
CA ILE A 430 -13.17 22.40 -13.37
C ILE A 430 -14.20 21.98 -12.32
N VAL A 431 -15.35 22.65 -12.32
CA VAL A 431 -16.50 22.40 -11.44
C VAL A 431 -17.62 21.84 -12.31
N VAL A 432 -18.15 20.67 -11.93
CA VAL A 432 -19.21 19.98 -12.66
C VAL A 432 -20.51 20.04 -11.86
N ASP A 433 -21.61 20.45 -12.51
CA ASP A 433 -22.94 20.48 -11.91
C ASP A 433 -23.54 19.07 -11.77
N GLU A 434 -24.31 18.82 -10.71
CA GLU A 434 -24.98 17.54 -10.43
C GLU A 434 -25.87 17.03 -11.58
N GLY A 435 -26.39 17.92 -12.43
CA GLY A 435 -27.16 17.54 -13.62
C GLY A 435 -26.33 16.91 -14.76
N VAL A 436 -24.99 16.92 -14.67
CA VAL A 436 -24.08 16.33 -15.66
C VAL A 436 -23.87 14.85 -15.34
N SER A 437 -24.36 13.94 -16.17
CA SER A 437 -24.22 12.50 -15.90
C SER A 437 -24.13 11.65 -17.18
N GLY A 438 -23.60 10.43 -17.02
CA GLY A 438 -23.49 9.43 -18.09
C GLY A 438 -22.08 9.28 -18.66
N THR A 439 -21.93 8.31 -19.57
CA THR A 439 -20.61 7.87 -20.06
C THR A 439 -20.25 8.39 -21.45
N LEU A 440 -18.96 8.47 -21.72
CA LEU A 440 -18.34 8.89 -22.98
C LEU A 440 -17.50 7.76 -23.58
N THR A 441 -17.44 7.71 -24.91
CA THR A 441 -16.42 6.97 -25.65
C THR A 441 -15.87 7.90 -26.73
N LEU A 442 -14.56 8.13 -26.73
CA LEU A 442 -13.89 9.14 -27.57
C LEU A 442 -12.39 8.85 -27.65
N ALA A 443 -11.84 8.82 -28.87
CA ALA A 443 -10.40 8.75 -29.12
C ALA A 443 -9.91 10.03 -29.80
N LEU A 444 -8.82 10.60 -29.30
CA LEU A 444 -8.21 11.86 -29.77
C LEU A 444 -6.70 11.67 -29.93
N ASN A 445 -6.11 12.30 -30.94
CA ASN A 445 -4.67 12.23 -31.19
C ASN A 445 -4.13 13.59 -31.65
N ASP A 446 -3.18 14.16 -30.91
CA ASP A 446 -2.55 15.47 -31.16
C ASP A 446 -3.55 16.66 -31.26
N ILE A 447 -4.61 16.61 -30.46
CA ILE A 447 -5.75 17.55 -30.47
C ILE A 447 -5.63 18.56 -29.30
N PRO A 448 -5.84 19.88 -29.48
CA PRO A 448 -5.92 20.84 -28.37
C PRO A 448 -6.99 20.48 -27.34
N TRP A 449 -6.68 20.53 -26.04
CA TRP A 449 -7.60 20.04 -25.00
C TRP A 449 -8.91 20.84 -24.89
N ASP A 450 -8.90 22.11 -25.29
CA ASP A 450 -10.07 22.98 -25.30
C ASP A 450 -10.99 22.71 -26.49
N PHE A 451 -10.45 22.37 -27.66
CA PHE A 451 -11.24 21.81 -28.77
C PHE A 451 -11.87 20.46 -28.39
N ALA A 452 -11.11 19.60 -27.70
CA ALA A 452 -11.60 18.34 -27.15
C ALA A 452 -12.74 18.53 -26.14
N LEU A 453 -12.61 19.51 -25.23
CA LEU A 453 -13.66 19.90 -24.29
C LEU A 453 -14.92 20.38 -25.04
N ASP A 454 -14.78 21.28 -26.01
CA ASP A 454 -15.92 21.84 -26.75
C ASP A 454 -16.64 20.78 -27.63
N ILE A 455 -15.94 19.76 -28.12
CA ILE A 455 -16.57 18.57 -28.73
C ILE A 455 -17.48 17.87 -27.71
N ILE A 456 -16.96 17.58 -26.51
CA ILE A 456 -17.68 16.82 -25.48
C ILE A 456 -18.90 17.60 -24.97
N LEU A 457 -18.75 18.90 -24.75
CA LEU A 457 -19.86 19.78 -24.36
C LEU A 457 -20.98 19.77 -25.40
N ASN A 458 -20.64 19.80 -26.69
CA ASN A 458 -21.66 19.72 -27.74
C ASN A 458 -22.28 18.33 -27.90
N LEU A 459 -21.49 17.25 -27.79
CA LEU A 459 -21.96 15.86 -27.85
C LEU A 459 -22.90 15.48 -26.70
N LYS A 460 -22.82 16.18 -25.56
CA LYS A 460 -23.56 15.89 -24.33
C LYS A 460 -24.57 16.97 -23.91
N GLU A 461 -24.85 17.92 -24.80
CA GLU A 461 -25.75 19.06 -24.53
C GLU A 461 -25.40 19.84 -23.26
N LEU A 462 -24.11 20.03 -23.02
CA LEU A 462 -23.57 20.79 -21.89
C LEU A 462 -23.06 22.18 -22.33
N GLN A 463 -22.99 23.10 -21.38
CA GLN A 463 -22.44 24.44 -21.55
C GLN A 463 -21.32 24.67 -20.53
N LYS A 464 -20.44 25.63 -20.83
CA LYS A 464 -19.35 26.06 -19.96
C LYS A 464 -19.46 27.56 -19.64
N GLU A 465 -19.17 27.90 -18.40
CA GLU A 465 -19.08 29.27 -17.90
C GLU A 465 -17.67 29.48 -17.32
N GLU A 466 -16.80 30.16 -18.07
CA GLU A 466 -15.39 30.37 -17.71
C GLU A 466 -15.23 31.68 -16.91
N ARG A 467 -14.60 31.64 -15.73
CA ARG A 467 -14.30 32.84 -14.91
C ARG A 467 -13.00 32.66 -14.11
N PHE A 468 -12.05 33.57 -14.32
CA PHE A 468 -10.69 33.48 -13.76
C PHE A 468 -10.03 32.13 -14.11
N ASN A 469 -9.54 31.36 -13.13
CA ASN A 469 -8.97 30.02 -13.34
C ASN A 469 -10.01 28.90 -13.06
N THR A 470 -11.29 29.15 -13.34
CA THR A 470 -12.38 28.20 -13.05
C THR A 470 -13.32 28.07 -14.25
N ILE A 471 -13.57 26.83 -14.68
CA ILE A 471 -14.61 26.47 -15.64
C ILE A 471 -15.75 25.81 -14.86
N VAL A 472 -16.98 26.32 -14.99
CA VAL A 472 -18.18 25.62 -14.51
C VAL A 472 -18.87 24.96 -15.69
N ILE A 473 -19.16 23.66 -15.57
CA ILE A 473 -19.84 22.86 -16.60
C ILE A 473 -21.23 22.47 -16.09
N SER A 474 -22.28 22.84 -16.84
CA SER A 474 -23.68 22.49 -16.54
C SER A 474 -24.41 21.97 -17.78
N PRO A 475 -25.57 21.31 -17.64
CA PRO A 475 -26.45 21.05 -18.78
C PRO A 475 -26.93 22.34 -19.45
N LYS A 476 -27.12 22.35 -20.78
CA LYS A 476 -27.70 23.48 -21.52
C LYS A 476 -29.10 23.88 -21.02
N THR A 477 -29.81 22.94 -20.39
CA THR A 477 -31.11 23.17 -19.72
C THR A 477 -31.03 23.94 -18.40
N LYS A 478 -29.84 24.07 -17.80
CA LYS A 478 -29.63 24.68 -16.48
C LYS A 478 -28.69 25.88 -16.57
N GLN A 479 -29.26 27.08 -16.67
CA GLN A 479 -28.48 28.31 -16.76
C GLN A 479 -27.79 28.63 -15.42
N PHE A 480 -26.47 28.48 -15.40
CA PHE A 480 -25.63 28.91 -14.28
C PHE A 480 -25.43 30.43 -14.34
N GLN A 481 -25.50 31.10 -13.18
CA GLN A 481 -25.20 32.54 -13.08
C GLN A 481 -24.20 32.78 -11.96
N TRP A 482 -23.11 33.45 -12.31
CA TRP A 482 -22.11 33.90 -11.34
C TRP A 482 -22.68 34.96 -10.39
N PRO A 483 -22.47 34.85 -9.06
CA PRO A 483 -22.81 35.91 -8.13
C PRO A 483 -22.13 37.24 -8.48
N LYS A 484 -22.95 38.30 -8.52
CA LYS A 484 -22.49 39.69 -8.67
C LYS A 484 -21.91 40.17 -7.34
N ALA A 485 -20.67 40.67 -7.39
CA ALA A 485 -19.88 41.33 -6.35
C ALA A 485 -20.19 41.00 -4.86
N ALA A 486 -19.25 40.35 -4.17
CA ALA A 486 -19.31 40.10 -2.72
C ALA A 486 -18.98 41.35 -1.87
N THR A 487 -19.55 42.51 -2.22
CA THR A 487 -19.24 43.82 -1.63
C THR A 487 -20.50 44.68 -1.39
N GLU A 488 -21.52 44.09 -0.78
CA GLU A 488 -22.63 44.87 -0.19
C GLU A 488 -23.13 44.18 1.09
N ALA A 489 -22.84 44.78 2.24
CA ALA A 489 -23.26 44.26 3.54
C ALA A 489 -24.64 44.79 3.90
N VAL A 490 -25.69 44.06 3.50
CA VAL A 490 -27.09 44.44 3.76
C VAL A 490 -27.60 43.78 5.03
N SER A 491 -28.02 44.59 6.00
CA SER A 491 -28.70 44.12 7.22
C SER A 491 -30.16 43.76 6.92
N ILE A 492 -30.60 42.56 7.33
CA ILE A 492 -32.03 42.21 7.35
C ILE A 492 -32.49 42.03 8.81
N LYS A 493 -33.32 42.97 9.27
CA LYS A 493 -34.20 42.77 10.44
C LYS A 493 -35.48 42.08 9.97
N GLY A 494 -36.09 41.28 10.84
CA GLY A 494 -37.50 40.89 10.72
C GLY A 494 -37.69 39.60 9.92
N GLY A 495 -37.83 38.50 10.65
CA GLY A 495 -37.90 37.14 10.13
C GLY A 495 -38.92 36.88 9.02
N GLU A 496 -38.47 36.08 8.06
CA GLU A 496 -39.25 34.94 7.58
C GLU A 496 -38.34 33.71 7.48
N LYS A 497 -38.91 32.51 7.59
CA LYS A 497 -38.15 31.30 7.96
C LYS A 497 -37.71 30.47 6.74
N ILE A 498 -36.54 30.77 6.19
CA ILE A 498 -35.87 29.93 5.18
C ILE A 498 -34.68 29.20 5.82
N GLU A 499 -34.96 28.12 6.54
CA GLU A 499 -33.93 27.22 7.06
C GLU A 499 -33.59 26.10 6.06
N ALA A 500 -32.29 25.89 5.83
CA ALA A 500 -31.65 24.65 5.39
C ALA A 500 -32.21 23.91 4.17
N LEU A 501 -31.69 24.22 2.96
CA LEU A 501 -31.46 23.24 1.87
C LEU A 501 -30.52 23.82 0.79
N SER A 502 -29.21 23.89 1.07
CA SER A 502 -28.12 24.10 0.08
C SER A 502 -26.71 24.26 0.70
N VAL A 503 -26.59 24.49 2.01
CA VAL A 503 -25.28 24.53 2.71
C VAL A 503 -25.18 23.42 3.75
N LYS A 504 -24.86 22.20 3.29
CA LYS A 504 -24.54 21.04 4.17
C LYS A 504 -23.28 20.27 3.80
N GLN A 505 -22.40 20.82 2.94
CA GLN A 505 -21.05 20.25 2.75
C GLN A 505 -19.93 21.26 2.46
N ARG A 506 -20.04 22.52 2.92
CA ARG A 506 -18.81 23.23 3.32
C ARG A 506 -18.40 22.63 4.68
N LEU A 507 -17.70 21.51 4.63
CA LEU A 507 -16.99 20.96 5.78
C LEU A 507 -16.19 22.09 6.44
N GLU A 508 -16.35 22.25 7.74
CA GLU A 508 -15.58 23.21 8.54
C GLU A 508 -14.12 22.76 8.52
N THR A 509 -13.39 23.21 7.50
CA THR A 509 -11.99 22.84 7.29
C THR A 509 -11.23 23.30 8.53
N PRO A 510 -10.66 22.39 9.35
CA PRO A 510 -10.08 22.77 10.63
C PRO A 510 -9.04 23.86 10.42
N LYS A 511 -8.93 24.81 11.36
CA LYS A 511 -8.04 25.98 11.18
C LYS A 511 -6.60 25.56 10.86
N GLY A 512 -6.11 24.50 11.51
CA GLY A 512 -4.82 23.87 11.20
C GLY A 512 -4.71 23.37 9.75
N VAL A 513 -5.76 22.76 9.16
CA VAL A 513 -5.74 22.31 7.75
C VAL A 513 -5.67 23.48 6.76
N VAL A 514 -6.22 24.65 7.10
CA VAL A 514 -6.08 25.87 6.30
C VAL A 514 -4.65 26.42 6.40
N GLU A 515 -4.08 26.44 7.60
CA GLU A 515 -2.70 26.87 7.86
C GLU A 515 -1.67 25.92 7.22
N ALA A 516 -1.87 24.61 7.33
CA ALA A 516 -1.08 23.57 6.68
C ALA A 516 -1.04 23.75 5.16
N LYS A 517 -2.16 24.11 4.51
CA LYS A 517 -2.18 24.40 3.06
C LYS A 517 -1.33 25.61 2.68
N SER A 518 -1.31 26.66 3.51
CA SER A 518 -0.41 27.80 3.34
C SER A 518 1.07 27.40 3.51
N LEU A 519 1.37 26.59 4.53
CA LEU A 519 2.72 26.09 4.80
C LEU A 519 3.22 25.15 3.68
N ILE A 520 2.37 24.26 3.15
CA ILE A 520 2.66 23.43 1.96
C ILE A 520 2.99 24.30 0.74
N GLN A 521 2.22 25.36 0.48
CA GLN A 521 2.48 26.26 -0.63
C GLN A 521 3.86 26.93 -0.48
N GLN A 522 4.18 27.43 0.72
CA GLN A 522 5.50 28.01 1.02
C GLN A 522 6.64 26.98 0.92
N ALA A 523 6.40 25.74 1.37
CA ALA A 523 7.37 24.64 1.29
C ALA A 523 7.69 24.25 -0.17
N THR A 524 6.67 24.11 -1.03
CA THR A 524 6.88 23.83 -2.46
C THR A 524 7.63 24.95 -3.18
N ALA A 525 7.46 26.21 -2.75
CA ALA A 525 8.23 27.34 -3.27
C ALA A 525 9.68 27.32 -2.78
N ALA A 526 9.91 26.98 -1.50
CA ALA A 526 11.25 26.79 -0.94
C ALA A 526 12.00 25.65 -1.64
N GLU A 527 11.36 24.49 -1.86
CA GLU A 527 11.96 23.33 -2.54
C GLU A 527 12.35 23.68 -3.98
N LYS A 528 11.45 24.32 -4.75
CA LYS A 528 11.74 24.82 -6.11
C LYS A 528 12.86 25.86 -6.17
N SER A 529 13.18 26.50 -5.05
CA SER A 529 14.32 27.44 -4.91
C SER A 529 15.61 26.80 -4.38
N GLY A 530 15.63 25.47 -4.17
CA GLY A 530 16.76 24.74 -3.61
C GLY A 530 16.96 24.94 -2.10
N GLN A 531 16.01 25.54 -1.38
CA GLN A 531 16.07 25.80 0.06
C GLN A 531 15.50 24.59 0.83
N LEU A 532 16.21 23.46 0.77
CA LEU A 532 15.66 22.14 1.11
C LEU A 532 15.37 21.94 2.60
N GLU A 533 16.25 22.41 3.48
CA GLU A 533 16.07 22.34 4.94
C GLU A 533 14.88 23.21 5.38
N LYS A 534 14.72 24.36 4.73
CA LYS A 534 13.57 25.25 4.93
C LYS A 534 12.29 24.63 4.39
N ALA A 535 12.32 24.03 3.21
CA ALA A 535 11.18 23.29 2.66
C ALA A 535 10.75 22.16 3.60
N LEU A 536 11.71 21.37 4.12
CA LEU A 536 11.46 20.36 5.13
C LEU A 536 10.81 20.97 6.39
N SER A 537 11.37 22.03 6.97
CA SER A 537 10.81 22.66 8.18
C SER A 537 9.37 23.18 7.99
N LEU A 538 9.03 23.66 6.79
CA LEU A 538 7.69 24.12 6.44
C LEU A 538 6.74 22.94 6.21
N TYR A 539 7.20 21.86 5.59
CA TYR A 539 6.40 20.64 5.45
C TYR A 539 6.15 19.94 6.79
N GLU A 540 7.15 19.87 7.68
CA GLU A 540 6.99 19.32 9.04
C GLU A 540 6.00 20.18 9.85
N SER A 541 6.10 21.51 9.75
CA SER A 541 5.12 22.43 10.36
C SER A 541 3.71 22.28 9.77
N ALA A 542 3.59 21.98 8.48
CA ALA A 542 2.31 21.67 7.85
C ALA A 542 1.74 20.32 8.32
N PHE A 543 2.59 19.31 8.48
CA PHE A 543 2.18 17.97 8.90
C PHE A 543 1.70 17.96 10.35
N ASN A 544 2.37 18.70 11.25
CA ASN A 544 1.89 18.90 12.63
C ASN A 544 0.49 19.55 12.70
N ASN A 545 0.10 20.31 11.67
CA ASN A 545 -1.21 20.93 11.54
C ASN A 545 -2.24 20.09 10.74
N TRP A 546 -1.80 19.01 10.09
CA TRP A 546 -2.64 18.09 9.31
C TRP A 546 -1.98 16.69 9.19
N PRO A 547 -1.90 15.92 10.30
CA PRO A 547 -1.13 14.66 10.34
C PRO A 547 -1.80 13.52 9.56
N GLU A 548 -3.09 13.62 9.30
CA GLU A 548 -3.89 12.68 8.48
C GLU A 548 -3.56 12.77 6.97
N ASN A 549 -2.64 13.64 6.57
CA ASN A 549 -2.25 13.82 5.17
C ASN A 549 -1.09 12.87 4.79
N ALA A 550 -1.45 11.65 4.38
CA ALA A 550 -0.52 10.63 3.88
C ALA A 550 0.36 11.12 2.71
N GLN A 551 -0.20 11.94 1.81
CA GLN A 551 0.53 12.46 0.65
C GLN A 551 1.60 13.49 1.06
N LEU A 552 1.34 14.28 2.11
CA LEU A 552 2.34 15.16 2.73
C LEU A 552 3.43 14.35 3.45
N ALA A 553 3.06 13.31 4.21
CA ALA A 553 4.03 12.41 4.85
C ALA A 553 4.94 11.75 3.80
N SER A 554 4.37 11.21 2.71
CA SER A 554 5.12 10.64 1.59
C SER A 554 6.05 11.66 0.94
N ARG A 555 5.61 12.92 0.75
CA ARG A 555 6.48 13.97 0.21
C ARG A 555 7.65 14.30 1.14
N ILE A 556 7.43 14.33 2.46
CA ILE A 556 8.50 14.55 3.45
C ILE A 556 9.48 13.37 3.44
N ALA A 557 8.98 12.13 3.41
CA ALA A 557 9.80 10.93 3.38
C ALA A 557 10.69 10.88 2.13
N SER A 558 10.10 11.13 0.96
CA SER A 558 10.80 11.25 -0.33
C SER A 558 11.88 12.34 -0.30
N LEU A 559 11.57 13.55 0.18
CA LEU A 559 12.53 14.66 0.32
C LEU A 559 13.69 14.31 1.26
N CYS A 560 13.38 13.72 2.42
CA CYS A 560 14.38 13.30 3.41
C CYS A 560 15.33 12.24 2.84
N LEU A 561 14.81 11.26 2.09
CA LEU A 561 15.58 10.16 1.54
C LEU A 561 16.45 10.60 0.35
N THR A 562 15.84 11.28 -0.64
CA THR A 562 16.44 11.48 -1.96
C THR A 562 17.33 12.71 -2.06
N GLN A 563 17.05 13.78 -1.29
CA GLN A 563 17.77 15.06 -1.42
C GLN A 563 18.58 15.43 -0.17
N LEU A 564 18.17 14.96 1.02
CA LEU A 564 18.79 15.34 2.31
C LEU A 564 19.56 14.21 3.01
N GLY A 565 19.42 12.96 2.58
CA GLY A 565 20.07 11.80 3.21
C GLY A 565 19.61 11.50 4.65
N LEU A 566 18.50 12.09 5.10
CA LEU A 566 17.97 12.00 6.46
C LEU A 566 17.16 10.72 6.67
N ASN A 567 17.83 9.57 6.52
CA ASN A 567 17.23 8.23 6.53
C ASN A 567 16.28 7.97 7.72
N ALA A 568 16.62 8.44 8.92
CA ALA A 568 15.76 8.29 10.10
C ALA A 568 14.41 9.04 9.97
N LYS A 569 14.43 10.27 9.42
CA LYS A 569 13.20 11.02 9.12
C LYS A 569 12.45 10.38 7.96
N ALA A 570 13.15 9.90 6.93
CA ALA A 570 12.53 9.18 5.82
C ALA A 570 11.70 7.97 6.30
N VAL A 571 12.28 7.10 7.14
CA VAL A 571 11.57 5.95 7.71
C VAL A 571 10.40 6.39 8.60
N HIS A 572 10.55 7.46 9.38
CA HIS A 572 9.46 8.00 10.23
C HIS A 572 8.24 8.44 9.39
N TYR A 573 8.43 9.29 8.39
CA TYR A 573 7.32 9.79 7.58
C TYR A 573 6.80 8.76 6.58
N ALA A 574 7.63 7.81 6.13
CA ALA A 574 7.19 6.64 5.38
C ALA A 574 6.29 5.73 6.23
N LYS A 575 6.66 5.46 7.50
CA LYS A 575 5.80 4.77 8.47
C LYS A 575 4.45 5.49 8.65
N ALA A 576 4.47 6.81 8.87
CA ALA A 576 3.24 7.59 9.02
C ALA A 576 2.34 7.51 7.77
N THR A 577 2.94 7.45 6.56
CA THR A 577 2.20 7.19 5.32
C THR A 577 1.58 5.79 5.33
N LEU A 578 2.33 4.76 5.72
CA LEU A 578 1.84 3.37 5.79
C LEU A 578 0.78 3.15 6.88
N THR A 579 0.74 3.95 7.95
CA THR A 579 -0.36 3.92 8.94
C THR A 579 -1.69 4.35 8.32
N LEU A 580 -1.66 5.26 7.35
CA LEU A 580 -2.84 5.81 6.67
C LEU A 580 -3.17 5.05 5.38
N GLU A 581 -2.15 4.61 4.66
CA GLU A 581 -2.23 3.88 3.39
C GLU A 581 -1.39 2.57 3.45
N PRO A 582 -1.84 1.51 4.15
CA PRO A 582 -1.01 0.29 4.39
C PRO A 582 -0.58 -0.49 3.14
N ALA A 583 -1.20 -0.20 1.98
CA ALA A 583 -0.87 -0.79 0.68
C ALA A 583 0.04 0.11 -0.20
N ASN A 584 0.52 1.25 0.32
CA ASN A 584 1.36 2.18 -0.43
C ASN A 584 2.79 1.62 -0.60
N ALA A 585 3.02 0.96 -1.74
CA ALA A 585 4.30 0.33 -2.08
C ALA A 585 5.48 1.33 -2.21
N GLU A 586 5.21 2.59 -2.53
CA GLU A 586 6.23 3.65 -2.61
C GLU A 586 6.67 4.08 -1.20
N ALA A 587 5.74 4.24 -0.27
CA ALA A 587 6.07 4.45 1.14
C ALA A 587 6.80 3.25 1.75
N ALA A 588 6.40 2.02 1.39
CA ALA A 588 7.14 0.81 1.79
C ALA A 588 8.58 0.82 1.24
N LEU A 589 8.78 1.18 -0.03
CA LEU A 589 10.11 1.31 -0.63
C LEU A 589 10.97 2.35 0.09
N GLN A 590 10.42 3.53 0.40
CA GLN A 590 11.13 4.60 1.11
C GLN A 590 11.50 4.17 2.55
N ALA A 591 10.62 3.44 3.25
CA ALA A 591 10.92 2.84 4.54
C ALA A 591 11.99 1.74 4.46
N ALA A 592 12.01 0.95 3.37
CA ALA A 592 12.99 -0.10 3.13
C ALA A 592 14.39 0.46 2.90
N ILE A 593 14.55 1.37 1.93
CA ILE A 593 15.84 2.01 1.60
C ILE A 593 16.36 2.81 2.80
N GLY A 594 15.50 3.58 3.47
CA GLY A 594 15.88 4.31 4.68
C GLY A 594 16.35 3.39 5.81
N SER A 595 15.71 2.22 5.98
CA SER A 595 16.13 1.21 6.96
C SER A 595 17.43 0.51 6.58
N ALA A 596 17.63 0.22 5.29
CA ALA A 596 18.86 -0.39 4.76
C ALA A 596 20.07 0.55 4.93
N ASN A 597 19.91 1.84 4.60
CA ASN A 597 20.92 2.88 4.84
C ASN A 597 21.26 3.04 6.34
N MET A 598 20.31 2.76 7.24
CA MET A 598 20.53 2.69 8.69
C MET A 598 21.04 1.33 9.20
N LYS A 599 21.35 0.38 8.30
CA LYS A 599 21.78 -1.01 8.59
C LYS A 599 20.80 -1.83 9.44
N LYS A 600 19.50 -1.49 9.40
CA LYS A 600 18.43 -2.22 10.10
C LYS A 600 17.89 -3.35 9.22
N THR A 601 18.62 -4.48 9.17
CA THR A 601 18.42 -5.57 8.20
C THR A 601 16.98 -6.09 8.15
N GLU A 602 16.44 -6.54 9.27
CA GLU A 602 15.12 -7.19 9.30
C GLU A 602 13.99 -6.20 8.97
N ALA A 603 14.07 -4.97 9.49
CA ALA A 603 13.12 -3.92 9.16
C ALA A 603 13.16 -3.55 7.67
N ALA A 604 14.36 -3.39 7.10
CA ALA A 604 14.54 -3.11 5.68
C ALA A 604 13.94 -4.23 4.82
N LYS A 605 14.21 -5.49 5.16
CA LYS A 605 13.66 -6.66 4.50
C LYS A 605 12.13 -6.70 4.57
N THR A 606 11.52 -6.50 5.74
CA THR A 606 10.05 -6.46 5.91
C THR A 606 9.42 -5.38 5.03
N TYR A 607 10.03 -4.19 4.94
CA TYR A 607 9.54 -3.12 4.08
C TYR A 607 9.76 -3.39 2.59
N PHE A 608 10.85 -4.06 2.19
CA PHE A 608 11.04 -4.52 0.81
C PHE A 608 10.01 -5.59 0.42
N ASP A 609 9.79 -6.60 1.27
CA ASP A 609 8.76 -7.64 1.06
C ASP A 609 7.36 -7.02 0.90
N LEU A 610 7.05 -5.98 1.67
CA LEU A 610 5.82 -5.18 1.53
C LEU A 610 5.79 -4.40 0.20
N ALA A 611 6.87 -3.72 -0.17
CA ALA A 611 6.95 -2.94 -1.40
C ALA A 611 6.78 -3.79 -2.68
N ILE A 612 7.24 -5.05 -2.66
CA ILE A 612 7.09 -5.98 -3.80
C ILE A 612 5.80 -6.81 -3.78
N SER A 613 4.92 -6.62 -2.79
CA SER A 613 3.75 -7.49 -2.56
C SER A 613 2.62 -7.38 -3.59
N GLY A 614 2.54 -6.26 -4.31
CA GLY A 614 1.55 -6.04 -5.37
C GLY A 614 1.81 -6.87 -6.64
N GLU A 615 0.82 -6.96 -7.54
CA GLU A 615 0.99 -7.60 -8.85
C GLU A 615 2.03 -6.85 -9.70
N THR A 616 1.87 -5.53 -9.78
CA THR A 616 2.81 -4.58 -10.42
C THR A 616 3.46 -3.66 -9.37
N PRO A 617 4.51 -4.11 -8.66
CA PRO A 617 5.24 -3.29 -7.69
C PRO A 617 6.09 -2.21 -8.40
N PRO A 618 6.62 -1.20 -7.68
CA PRO A 618 7.56 -0.25 -8.27
C PRO A 618 8.78 -0.96 -8.87
N SER A 619 9.18 -0.59 -10.10
CA SER A 619 10.38 -1.11 -10.78
C SER A 619 11.63 -1.01 -9.88
N GLU A 620 11.81 0.16 -9.24
CA GLU A 620 12.89 0.42 -8.30
C GLU A 620 12.86 -0.50 -7.07
N ALA A 621 11.68 -0.93 -6.59
CA ALA A 621 11.60 -1.82 -5.44
C ALA A 621 12.23 -3.19 -5.69
N LEU A 622 12.15 -3.71 -6.93
CA LEU A 622 12.80 -4.96 -7.30
C LEU A 622 14.32 -4.79 -7.43
N ILE A 623 14.79 -3.68 -8.01
CA ILE A 623 16.23 -3.39 -8.21
C ILE A 623 16.92 -3.09 -6.87
N SER A 624 16.34 -2.22 -6.05
CA SER A 624 16.83 -1.92 -4.71
C SER A 624 16.80 -3.15 -3.79
N TYR A 625 15.75 -3.97 -3.82
CA TYR A 625 15.71 -5.20 -3.02
C TYR A 625 16.70 -6.25 -3.53
N ALA A 626 16.89 -6.41 -4.85
CA ALA A 626 17.92 -7.31 -5.39
C ALA A 626 19.33 -6.88 -4.95
N SER A 627 19.60 -5.57 -4.93
CA SER A 627 20.88 -5.00 -4.48
C SER A 627 21.11 -5.26 -2.98
N PHE A 628 20.09 -5.05 -2.15
CA PHE A 628 20.11 -5.39 -0.72
C PHE A 628 20.30 -6.90 -0.51
N ALA A 629 19.57 -7.75 -1.23
CA ALA A 629 19.70 -9.19 -1.14
C ALA A 629 21.11 -9.67 -1.54
N GLU A 630 21.76 -9.03 -2.52
CA GLU A 630 23.15 -9.32 -2.87
C GLU A 630 24.16 -8.87 -1.80
N GLU A 631 23.95 -7.73 -1.14
CA GLU A 631 24.79 -7.26 -0.02
C GLU A 631 24.78 -8.28 1.14
N TYR A 632 23.60 -8.78 1.51
CA TYR A 632 23.41 -9.80 2.54
C TYR A 632 23.53 -11.24 2.00
N GLN A 633 24.25 -11.43 0.89
CA GLN A 633 24.65 -12.74 0.30
C GLN A 633 23.50 -13.68 -0.12
N SER A 634 22.26 -13.19 -0.16
CA SER A 634 21.06 -13.91 -0.63
C SER A 634 21.00 -13.92 -2.17
N TYR A 635 22.06 -14.43 -2.80
CA TYR A 635 22.26 -14.37 -4.25
C TYR A 635 21.12 -15.00 -5.07
N ASN A 636 20.56 -16.11 -4.62
CA ASN A 636 19.42 -16.76 -5.27
C ASN A 636 18.13 -15.91 -5.16
N GLY A 637 17.96 -15.18 -4.06
CA GLY A 637 16.85 -14.22 -3.91
C GLY A 637 17.05 -12.99 -4.81
N ALA A 638 18.28 -12.46 -4.86
CA ALA A 638 18.62 -11.35 -5.75
C ALA A 638 18.38 -11.68 -7.23
N LEU A 639 18.77 -12.87 -7.70
CA LEU A 639 18.46 -13.33 -9.06
C LEU A 639 16.95 -13.43 -9.30
N ALA A 640 16.19 -14.06 -8.40
CA ALA A 640 14.73 -14.17 -8.54
C ALA A 640 14.01 -12.81 -8.58
N LEU A 641 14.53 -11.80 -7.88
CA LEU A 641 14.03 -10.42 -7.93
C LEU A 641 14.33 -9.74 -9.29
N LEU A 642 15.53 -9.95 -9.84
CA LEU A 642 15.92 -9.43 -11.16
C LEU A 642 15.22 -10.17 -12.31
N ASP A 643 14.90 -11.46 -12.16
CA ASP A 643 14.08 -12.22 -13.12
C ASP A 643 12.61 -11.77 -13.08
N ARG A 644 12.07 -11.47 -11.89
CA ARG A 644 10.75 -10.82 -11.75
C ARG A 644 10.73 -9.41 -12.34
N HIS A 645 11.85 -8.67 -12.25
CA HIS A 645 11.98 -7.35 -12.87
C HIS A 645 11.96 -7.44 -14.40
N GLU A 646 12.82 -8.29 -15.00
CA GLU A 646 12.86 -8.54 -16.45
C GLU A 646 11.46 -8.90 -16.99
N ALA A 647 10.73 -9.79 -16.30
CA ALA A 647 9.41 -10.25 -16.70
C ALA A 647 8.29 -9.18 -16.64
N LEU A 648 8.50 -8.07 -15.91
CA LEU A 648 7.51 -7.00 -15.74
C LEU A 648 7.89 -5.70 -16.48
N PHE A 649 9.18 -5.39 -16.59
CA PHE A 649 9.69 -4.10 -17.07
C PHE A 649 10.71 -4.22 -18.21
N GLY A 650 11.23 -5.43 -18.46
CA GLY A 650 12.38 -5.66 -19.33
C GLY A 650 13.71 -5.34 -18.64
N ASP A 651 14.77 -6.00 -19.10
CA ASP A 651 16.13 -5.81 -18.58
C ASP A 651 16.71 -4.42 -18.91
N THR A 652 17.35 -3.78 -17.93
CA THR A 652 18.21 -2.60 -18.12
C THR A 652 19.68 -3.01 -18.21
N LEU A 653 20.57 -2.05 -18.53
CA LEU A 653 22.01 -2.30 -18.45
C LEU A 653 22.43 -2.73 -17.03
N ASP A 654 21.84 -2.10 -16.01
CA ASP A 654 22.19 -2.34 -14.60
C ASP A 654 21.68 -3.69 -14.10
N THR A 655 20.47 -4.13 -14.50
CA THR A 655 19.97 -5.47 -14.12
C THR A 655 20.78 -6.58 -14.79
N LEU A 656 21.14 -6.44 -16.07
CA LEU A 656 22.00 -7.40 -16.76
C LEU A 656 23.39 -7.51 -16.11
N VAL A 657 23.99 -6.38 -15.73
CA VAL A 657 25.29 -6.34 -15.02
C VAL A 657 25.15 -6.95 -13.61
N ALA A 658 24.06 -6.69 -12.90
CA ALA A 658 23.79 -7.30 -11.60
C ALA A 658 23.63 -8.82 -11.72
N LYS A 659 22.79 -9.34 -12.64
CA LYS A 659 22.63 -10.79 -12.89
C LYS A 659 23.98 -11.45 -13.16
N ALA A 660 24.79 -10.86 -14.05
CA ALA A 660 26.13 -11.38 -14.36
C ALA A 660 27.06 -11.40 -13.14
N ARG A 661 27.10 -10.31 -12.36
CA ARG A 661 27.89 -10.18 -11.12
C ARG A 661 27.46 -11.17 -10.02
N ILE A 662 26.17 -11.46 -9.90
CA ILE A 662 25.65 -12.39 -8.89
C ILE A 662 25.99 -13.84 -9.25
N LEU A 663 25.86 -14.22 -10.53
CA LEU A 663 26.32 -15.54 -11.04
C LEU A 663 27.83 -15.73 -10.84
N ASP A 664 28.60 -14.66 -11.00
CA ASP A 664 30.05 -14.62 -10.76
C ASP A 664 30.38 -14.86 -9.28
N LYS A 665 29.66 -14.20 -8.36
CA LYS A 665 29.76 -14.40 -6.90
C LYS A 665 29.33 -15.80 -6.44
N LEU A 666 28.39 -16.43 -7.15
CA LEU A 666 28.00 -17.84 -6.93
C LEU A 666 29.05 -18.85 -7.45
N GLY A 667 30.11 -18.39 -8.12
CA GLY A 667 31.12 -19.26 -8.73
C GLY A 667 30.65 -19.97 -10.00
N HIS A 668 29.48 -19.60 -10.55
CA HIS A 668 28.90 -20.17 -11.77
C HIS A 668 29.60 -19.60 -13.03
N SER A 669 30.94 -19.73 -13.09
CA SER A 669 31.82 -19.00 -14.02
C SER A 669 31.37 -19.03 -15.49
N ALA A 670 30.89 -20.18 -15.99
CA ALA A 670 30.37 -20.31 -17.36
C ALA A 670 29.05 -19.55 -17.59
N GLN A 671 28.15 -19.52 -16.59
CA GLN A 671 26.90 -18.74 -16.66
C GLN A 671 27.19 -17.24 -16.51
N ALA A 672 28.10 -16.87 -15.61
CA ALA A 672 28.58 -15.51 -15.45
C ALA A 672 29.21 -14.96 -16.74
N ALA A 673 30.11 -15.72 -17.38
CA ALA A 673 30.71 -15.35 -18.66
C ALA A 673 29.68 -15.19 -19.79
N ALA A 674 28.66 -16.05 -19.84
CA ALA A 674 27.56 -15.93 -20.79
C ALA A 674 26.72 -14.67 -20.56
N ALA A 675 26.37 -14.36 -19.31
CA ALA A 675 25.63 -13.15 -18.93
C ALA A 675 26.45 -11.86 -19.19
N TYR A 676 27.75 -11.86 -18.84
CA TYR A 676 28.68 -10.79 -19.16
C TYR A 676 28.80 -10.56 -20.68
N ASN A 677 28.80 -11.62 -21.49
CA ASN A 677 28.77 -11.48 -22.95
C ASN A 677 27.42 -10.94 -23.45
N ALA A 678 26.31 -11.33 -22.83
CA ALA A 678 24.98 -10.77 -23.12
C ALA A 678 24.91 -9.26 -22.85
N VAL A 679 25.57 -8.74 -21.79
CA VAL A 679 25.70 -7.29 -21.57
C VAL A 679 26.35 -6.60 -22.77
N LEU A 680 27.44 -7.15 -23.32
CA LEU A 680 28.14 -6.59 -24.49
C LEU A 680 27.33 -6.65 -25.79
N LEU A 681 26.41 -7.61 -25.89
CA LEU A 681 25.57 -7.85 -27.07
C LEU A 681 24.16 -7.23 -26.96
N SER A 682 23.79 -6.69 -25.79
CA SER A 682 22.47 -6.12 -25.47
C SER A 682 22.04 -4.94 -26.35
N GLY A 683 22.99 -4.26 -27.00
CA GLY A 683 22.75 -3.00 -27.72
C GLY A 683 22.77 -1.76 -26.81
N TYR A 684 22.86 -1.91 -25.49
CA TYR A 684 23.00 -0.78 -24.57
C TYR A 684 24.38 -0.10 -24.71
N ALA A 685 24.42 1.18 -24.36
CA ALA A 685 25.63 2.02 -24.42
C ALA A 685 26.59 1.70 -23.25
N VAL A 686 27.24 0.55 -23.27
CA VAL A 686 28.19 0.10 -22.23
C VAL A 686 29.39 1.07 -22.13
N PRO A 687 29.63 1.73 -20.98
CA PRO A 687 30.82 2.57 -20.75
C PRO A 687 32.13 1.78 -20.91
N GLU A 688 33.22 2.42 -21.33
CA GLU A 688 34.43 1.67 -21.68
C GLU A 688 35.11 0.99 -20.48
N ASP A 689 35.10 1.60 -19.30
CA ASP A 689 35.65 0.99 -18.07
C ASP A 689 34.89 -0.30 -17.71
N LEU A 690 33.56 -0.25 -17.80
CA LEU A 690 32.69 -1.43 -17.63
C LEU A 690 32.94 -2.46 -18.75
N ARG A 691 33.11 -2.02 -20.00
CA ARG A 691 33.44 -2.89 -21.13
C ARG A 691 34.78 -3.62 -20.91
N GLN A 692 35.78 -2.96 -20.33
CA GLN A 692 37.07 -3.55 -19.99
C GLN A 692 36.96 -4.53 -18.82
N PHE A 693 36.24 -4.17 -17.75
CA PHE A 693 35.94 -5.08 -16.64
C PHE A 693 35.26 -6.37 -17.12
N ILE A 694 34.19 -6.24 -17.92
CA ILE A 694 33.43 -7.35 -18.47
C ILE A 694 34.30 -8.26 -19.35
N LYS A 695 35.10 -7.69 -20.26
CA LYS A 695 36.10 -8.45 -21.05
C LYS A 695 37.07 -9.21 -20.15
N GLY A 696 37.53 -8.59 -19.06
CA GLY A 696 38.41 -9.22 -18.07
C GLY A 696 37.77 -10.41 -17.35
N ARG A 697 36.50 -10.31 -16.93
CA ARG A 697 35.77 -11.44 -16.31
C ARG A 697 35.53 -12.58 -17.30
N ILE A 698 35.18 -12.29 -18.56
CA ILE A 698 35.04 -13.31 -19.61
C ILE A 698 36.38 -14.01 -19.87
N ALA A 699 37.48 -13.25 -19.97
CA ALA A 699 38.82 -13.80 -20.20
C ALA A 699 39.38 -14.62 -19.02
N ALA A 700 38.85 -14.43 -17.81
CA ALA A 700 39.23 -15.21 -16.62
C ALA A 700 38.35 -16.46 -16.39
N ALA A 701 37.34 -16.68 -17.23
CA ALA A 701 36.39 -17.79 -17.15
C ALA A 701 36.51 -18.80 -18.31
N ASN A 702 37.51 -18.62 -19.18
CA ASN A 702 37.90 -19.53 -20.28
C ASN A 702 39.34 -20.01 -20.08
#